data_AF-A0A832YYU1-F1
#
_entry.id   AF-A0A832YYU1-F1
#
_cell.length_a   1.000
_cell.length_b   1.000
_cell.length_c   1.000
_cell.angle_alpha   90.00
_cell.angle_beta   90.00
_cell.angle_gamma   90.00
#
_symmetry.space_group_name_H-M   'P 1'
#
loop_
_entity.id
_entity.type
_entity.pdbx_description
1 polymer ?
#
loop_
_entity_poly.entity_id
_entity_poly.type
_entity_poly.pdbx_seq_one_letter_code
_entity_poly.pdbx_strand_id
1 'polypeptide(L)'
;MRRALLIEMEYSITRERSVKLNALLYATGKKLTKQDVEYIERLLTKTQHSARPVHMVILLHTGVTDPEVSIEIPNLEQRYAVKIVDIPIVRLMDRIQLAAIGRSIWESAEDGKPYLHAMNIAKYGEISKIADLYELIAKLRELWDTLSLEHAIESVLKQPFALEDLALESPISSYKDYVNALRWALAIPRRQASVSEVFTHVVHELASLHIYGTKRSLLGLDIESPAKLREYLKVLSRYGFVKLEGENVVPDVLSPYEQRVVDILSRIFNGIATESMLKRFFIAMSPNAERVWETILSALEIRALICRGKLQDVKRMGIDLELDVDGDNVVVLLATPDRARRVVNEWYKRILSVIERDRELATKFGYIVSSKERRYNWLSISKFFDTVMHYIEMARKALDFDIQQGLRLARLALDMVEYYENELRPLIQESEKRVKRLKHEMVVTVNDIVERLKMLEELLSSYIFTEKISIDLLMVNELNEAIRLLDEIAEKRLNDEEVLKELDDLWKRHRGKEFPFYFRGQGPLYMFNYKLWLIHNRLRNVVDIDSSGITIRQRFKDAVERIEKLVSYVKKAIEDAENVDADRETLVEKLRSSEILTSLAEVIDRIEFTKLKPMKFKVSTVDELERLVRDSISSWHAHIRSIATKLTELQNAVDKVIALEEELARYAARLRHEVEKYKGLIDGCGNVFEHAPQCYKEIELVGQIVNKVLDRLEKMRREYADSNKTLSIDDIRKVVLSVSNELGEAMKELSSATLVGCEHLAKETIDRVKTLAMQIKSLSTLLQQRDVAKITELEARLKDLSSVSLDSGVCSIIGDMYTQLKELRKRILESNALNSDEIEVYVALTEIKSGRGSLRFSEAVELISQRLGIERTKVKSILLSLISKDLIEAYL
;
A
#
# COMPACT_ATOMS: atom_id res chain seq x y z
N MET A 1 -73.46 44.63 -22.16
CA MET A 1 -72.78 43.39 -22.60
C MET A 1 -71.28 43.62 -22.57
N ARG A 2 -70.52 42.70 -21.94
CA ARG A 2 -69.05 42.71 -22.07
C ARG A 2 -68.73 42.51 -23.55
N ARG A 3 -68.00 43.44 -24.17
CA ARG A 3 -67.66 43.40 -25.61
C ARG A 3 -66.54 42.43 -25.95
N ALA A 4 -65.89 41.87 -24.92
CA ALA A 4 -64.79 40.92 -25.03
C ALA A 4 -65.01 39.74 -24.09
N LEU A 5 -64.59 38.55 -24.52
CA LEU A 5 -64.60 37.30 -23.76
C LEU A 5 -63.29 36.54 -23.99
N LEU A 6 -62.61 36.14 -22.92
CA LEU A 6 -61.50 35.20 -23.01
C LEU A 6 -62.07 33.79 -23.04
N ILE A 7 -61.80 33.04 -24.11
CA ILE A 7 -62.27 31.67 -24.31
C ILE A 7 -61.07 30.73 -24.41
N GLU A 8 -61.17 29.57 -23.77
CA GLU A 8 -60.28 28.44 -24.00
C GLU A 8 -60.98 27.53 -25.01
N MET A 9 -60.38 27.36 -26.17
CA MET A 9 -60.87 26.51 -27.25
C MET A 9 -60.10 25.21 -27.24
N GLU A 10 -60.80 24.09 -27.31
CA GLU A 10 -60.20 22.77 -27.46
C GLU A 10 -60.33 22.35 -28.92
N TYR A 11 -59.20 22.22 -29.62
CA TYR A 11 -59.15 21.80 -31.02
C TYR A 11 -58.59 20.38 -31.13
N SER A 12 -59.40 19.46 -31.65
CA SER A 12 -59.01 18.05 -31.80
C SER A 12 -58.24 17.84 -33.10
N ILE A 13 -56.93 17.63 -33.00
CA ILE A 13 -56.06 17.29 -34.13
C ILE A 13 -56.35 15.86 -34.59
N THR A 14 -56.56 14.95 -33.63
CA THR A 14 -57.03 13.58 -33.84
C THR A 14 -58.04 13.21 -32.75
N ARG A 15 -58.74 12.07 -32.88
CA ARG A 15 -59.74 11.61 -31.90
C ARG A 15 -59.20 11.48 -30.46
N GLU A 16 -57.89 11.31 -30.30
CA GLU A 16 -57.23 11.11 -29.00
C GLU A 16 -56.35 12.31 -28.61
N ARG A 17 -56.34 13.38 -29.41
CA ARG A 17 -55.38 14.47 -29.23
C ARG A 17 -56.02 15.83 -29.45
N SER A 18 -56.36 16.47 -28.35
CA SER A 18 -56.83 17.84 -28.33
C SER A 18 -55.74 18.81 -27.87
N VAL A 19 -55.73 20.00 -28.47
CA VAL A 19 -54.89 21.13 -28.07
C VAL A 19 -55.74 22.27 -27.57
N LYS A 20 -55.22 22.98 -26.57
CA LYS A 20 -55.90 24.11 -25.93
C LYS A 20 -55.38 25.42 -26.50
N LEU A 21 -56.26 26.23 -27.07
CA LEU A 21 -55.98 27.56 -27.57
C LEU A 21 -56.70 28.59 -26.71
N ASN A 22 -55.97 29.54 -26.14
CA ASN A 22 -56.59 30.69 -25.50
C ASN A 22 -56.84 31.79 -26.54
N ALA A 23 -58.09 32.13 -26.77
CA ALA A 23 -58.49 33.18 -27.69
C ALA A 23 -59.23 34.32 -26.96
N LEU A 24 -58.94 35.56 -27.31
CA LEU A 24 -59.72 36.72 -26.91
C LEU A 24 -60.73 37.03 -28.01
N LEU A 25 -62.00 36.74 -27.76
CA LEU A 25 -63.08 37.08 -28.69
C LEU A 25 -63.54 38.51 -28.42
N TYR A 26 -63.46 39.38 -29.43
CA TYR A 26 -64.02 40.73 -29.41
C TYR A 26 -65.09 40.87 -30.49
N ALA A 27 -66.28 41.34 -30.12
CA ALA A 27 -67.38 41.51 -31.05
C ALA A 27 -68.02 42.89 -30.95
N THR A 28 -68.20 43.56 -32.10
CA THR A 28 -68.85 44.86 -32.19
C THR A 28 -69.89 44.90 -33.32
N GLY A 29 -71.07 45.43 -33.01
CA GLY A 29 -72.15 45.63 -33.99
C GLY A 29 -71.99 46.89 -34.86
N LYS A 30 -70.80 47.51 -34.86
CA LYS A 30 -70.47 48.74 -35.58
C LYS A 30 -69.16 48.56 -36.37
N LYS A 31 -68.73 49.61 -37.09
CA LYS A 31 -67.36 49.69 -37.63
C LYS A 31 -66.33 49.59 -36.49
N LEU A 32 -65.20 48.95 -36.78
CA LEU A 32 -64.09 48.83 -35.83
C LEU A 32 -63.33 50.17 -35.76
N THR A 33 -63.21 50.74 -34.56
CA THR A 33 -62.60 52.06 -34.32
C THR A 33 -61.31 51.93 -33.51
N LYS A 34 -60.48 52.99 -33.50
CA LYS A 34 -59.26 53.04 -32.68
C LYS A 34 -59.50 52.79 -31.19
N GLN A 35 -60.62 53.29 -30.65
CA GLN A 35 -61.01 53.06 -29.26
C GLN A 35 -61.26 51.58 -28.94
N ASP A 36 -61.72 50.81 -29.93
CA ASP A 36 -61.90 49.36 -29.78
C ASP A 36 -60.53 48.65 -29.70
N VAL A 37 -59.55 49.09 -30.50
CA VAL A 37 -58.17 48.58 -30.46
C VAL A 37 -57.50 48.90 -29.12
N GLU A 38 -57.60 50.13 -28.62
CA GLU A 38 -57.10 50.54 -27.30
C GLU A 38 -57.77 49.76 -26.16
N TYR A 39 -59.03 49.35 -26.34
CA TYR A 39 -59.72 48.48 -25.37
C TYR A 39 -59.16 47.05 -25.40
N ILE A 40 -58.94 46.47 -26.59
CA ILE A 40 -58.32 45.15 -26.74
C ILE A 40 -56.90 45.16 -26.17
N GLU A 41 -56.12 46.21 -26.43
CA GLU A 41 -54.78 46.41 -25.90
C GLU A 41 -54.75 46.36 -24.36
N ARG A 42 -55.67 47.07 -23.70
CA ARG A 42 -55.82 47.03 -22.25
C ARG A 42 -56.16 45.65 -21.72
N LEU A 43 -56.94 44.86 -22.47
CA LEU A 43 -57.28 43.49 -22.09
C LEU A 43 -56.08 42.55 -22.25
N LEU A 44 -55.37 42.63 -23.38
CA LEU A 44 -54.14 41.87 -23.61
C LEU A 44 -53.10 42.17 -22.54
N THR A 45 -52.88 43.44 -22.20
CA THR A 45 -51.94 43.82 -21.12
C THR A 45 -52.27 43.13 -19.79
N LYS A 46 -53.56 42.99 -19.45
CA LYS A 46 -53.99 42.31 -18.23
C LYS A 46 -53.84 40.79 -18.29
N THR A 47 -53.99 40.18 -19.47
CA THR A 47 -54.00 38.72 -19.61
C THR A 47 -52.65 38.12 -19.97
N GLN A 48 -51.71 38.90 -20.54
CA GLN A 48 -50.43 38.38 -21.03
C GLN A 48 -49.46 37.95 -19.94
N HIS A 49 -49.57 38.51 -18.74
CA HIS A 49 -48.80 38.05 -17.57
C HIS A 49 -49.52 36.96 -16.77
N SER A 50 -50.69 36.51 -17.23
CA SER A 50 -51.46 35.47 -16.55
C SER A 50 -50.86 34.08 -16.82
N ALA A 51 -51.31 33.10 -16.04
CA ALA A 51 -50.95 31.70 -16.25
C ALA A 51 -51.37 31.15 -17.63
N ARG A 52 -52.22 31.86 -18.40
CA ARG A 52 -52.76 31.43 -19.69
C ARG A 52 -52.70 32.59 -20.68
N PRO A 53 -51.56 32.80 -21.36
CA PRO A 53 -51.42 33.89 -22.32
C PRO A 53 -52.37 33.68 -23.51
N VAL A 54 -52.75 34.79 -24.14
CA VAL A 54 -53.64 34.80 -25.30
C VAL A 54 -52.81 34.44 -26.54
N HIS A 55 -53.26 33.45 -27.31
CA HIS A 55 -52.60 33.06 -28.55
C HIS A 55 -53.20 33.80 -29.75
N MET A 56 -54.52 34.01 -29.71
CA MET A 56 -55.30 34.59 -30.79
C MET A 56 -56.28 35.64 -30.28
N VAL A 57 -56.56 36.66 -31.08
CA VAL A 57 -57.70 37.57 -30.91
C VAL A 57 -58.61 37.41 -32.11
N ILE A 58 -59.89 37.09 -31.90
CA ILE A 58 -60.89 37.02 -32.96
C ILE A 58 -61.69 38.33 -32.91
N LEU A 59 -61.63 39.12 -33.97
CA LEU A 59 -62.37 40.36 -34.12
C LEU A 59 -63.58 40.13 -35.02
N LEU A 60 -64.78 40.31 -34.48
CA LEU A 60 -66.03 40.21 -35.22
C LEU A 60 -66.66 41.61 -35.35
N HIS A 61 -66.84 42.12 -36.57
CA HIS A 61 -67.40 43.47 -36.78
C HIS A 61 -68.33 43.57 -38.00
N THR A 62 -69.25 44.55 -38.02
CA THR A 62 -70.30 44.66 -39.05
C THR A 62 -70.15 45.86 -40.01
N GLY A 63 -69.08 46.66 -39.88
CA GLY A 63 -68.82 47.84 -40.72
C GLY A 63 -67.39 47.90 -41.23
N VAL A 64 -67.11 48.73 -42.25
CA VAL A 64 -65.76 48.93 -42.81
C VAL A 64 -64.83 49.46 -41.71
N THR A 65 -63.69 48.81 -41.54
CA THR A 65 -62.65 49.13 -40.56
C THR A 65 -62.08 50.54 -40.81
N ASP A 66 -61.90 51.34 -39.76
CA ASP A 66 -61.27 52.66 -39.92
C ASP A 66 -59.82 52.50 -40.46
N PRO A 67 -59.33 53.38 -41.36
CA PRO A 67 -57.99 53.25 -41.96
C PRO A 67 -56.86 53.16 -40.92
N GLU A 68 -56.98 53.89 -39.82
CA GLU A 68 -56.02 53.85 -38.70
C GLU A 68 -55.96 52.47 -38.03
N VAL A 69 -57.09 51.76 -37.96
CA VAL A 69 -57.17 50.42 -37.35
C VAL A 69 -56.42 49.38 -38.19
N SER A 70 -56.40 49.56 -39.52
CA SER A 70 -55.63 48.69 -40.42
C SER A 70 -54.12 48.80 -40.20
N ILE A 71 -53.65 49.90 -39.62
CA ILE A 71 -52.24 50.11 -39.23
C ILE A 71 -51.99 49.58 -37.81
N GLU A 72 -52.94 49.78 -36.89
CA GLU A 72 -52.78 49.40 -35.48
C GLU A 72 -52.94 47.90 -35.22
N ILE A 73 -53.73 47.17 -36.00
CA ILE A 73 -53.90 45.71 -35.84
C ILE A 73 -52.55 44.97 -36.00
N PRO A 74 -51.76 45.16 -37.07
CA PRO A 74 -50.44 44.57 -37.18
C PRO A 74 -49.48 44.98 -36.04
N ASN A 75 -49.55 46.23 -35.58
CA ASN A 75 -48.77 46.70 -34.44
C ASN A 75 -49.14 45.93 -33.16
N LEU A 76 -50.42 45.66 -32.96
CA LEU A 76 -50.95 44.94 -31.81
C LEU A 76 -50.55 43.44 -31.86
N GLU A 77 -50.64 42.80 -33.03
CA GLU A 77 -50.11 41.43 -33.25
C GLU A 77 -48.64 41.34 -32.83
N GLN A 78 -47.82 42.29 -33.29
CA GLN A 78 -46.38 42.32 -33.01
C GLN A 78 -46.08 42.64 -31.53
N ARG A 79 -46.75 43.62 -30.92
CA ARG A 79 -46.49 44.07 -29.55
C ARG A 79 -46.80 42.99 -28.51
N TYR A 80 -47.85 42.21 -28.74
CA TYR A 80 -48.32 41.20 -27.79
C TYR A 80 -48.03 39.76 -28.22
N ALA A 81 -47.29 39.55 -29.32
CA ALA A 81 -46.98 38.23 -29.87
C ALA A 81 -48.22 37.32 -30.07
N VAL A 82 -49.36 37.93 -30.41
CA VAL A 82 -50.66 37.27 -30.66
C VAL A 82 -50.98 37.27 -32.14
N LYS A 83 -51.81 36.31 -32.57
CA LYS A 83 -52.43 36.38 -33.90
C LYS A 83 -53.75 37.11 -33.80
N ILE A 84 -54.00 38.11 -34.64
CA ILE A 84 -55.30 38.78 -34.75
C ILE A 84 -55.96 38.31 -36.03
N VAL A 85 -57.17 37.76 -35.88
CA VAL A 85 -58.02 37.34 -36.98
C VAL A 85 -59.17 38.34 -37.07
N ASP A 86 -59.17 39.11 -38.14
CA ASP A 86 -60.22 40.09 -38.43
C ASP A 86 -61.29 39.48 -39.34
N ILE A 87 -62.53 39.36 -38.84
CA ILE A 87 -63.64 38.73 -39.53
C ILE A 87 -64.79 39.73 -39.69
N PRO A 88 -64.95 40.34 -40.88
CA PRO A 88 -66.08 41.20 -41.17
C PRO A 88 -67.34 40.36 -41.38
N ILE A 89 -68.38 40.60 -40.57
CA ILE A 89 -69.70 40.00 -40.73
C ILE A 89 -70.48 40.82 -41.78
N VAL A 90 -70.36 40.41 -43.04
CA VAL A 90 -70.93 41.15 -44.18
C VAL A 90 -72.43 40.91 -44.34
N ARG A 91 -72.91 39.67 -44.16
CA ARG A 91 -74.32 39.33 -44.44
C ARG A 91 -75.22 39.70 -43.27
N LEU A 92 -76.36 40.33 -43.59
CA LEU A 92 -77.39 40.68 -42.61
C LEU A 92 -77.93 39.42 -41.88
N MET A 93 -78.04 38.30 -42.59
CA MET A 93 -78.47 37.02 -42.01
C MET A 93 -77.50 36.52 -40.95
N ASP A 94 -76.18 36.51 -41.22
CA ASP A 94 -75.17 36.08 -40.25
C ASP A 94 -75.16 36.99 -39.00
N ARG A 95 -75.41 38.30 -39.17
CA ARG A 95 -75.57 39.25 -38.05
C ARG A 95 -76.78 38.92 -37.19
N ILE A 96 -77.92 38.60 -37.81
CA ILE A 96 -79.16 38.23 -37.13
C ILE A 96 -79.00 36.86 -36.46
N GLN A 97 -78.35 35.90 -37.10
CA GLN A 97 -78.11 34.56 -36.57
C GLN A 97 -77.14 34.57 -35.39
N LEU A 98 -76.04 35.33 -35.46
CA LEU A 98 -75.12 35.54 -34.32
C LEU A 98 -75.83 36.24 -33.14
N ALA A 99 -76.69 37.22 -33.41
CA ALA A 99 -77.50 37.85 -32.38
C ALA A 99 -78.54 36.88 -31.77
N ALA A 100 -79.12 35.98 -32.58
CA ALA A 100 -80.06 34.95 -32.14
C ALA A 100 -79.38 33.85 -31.32
N ILE A 101 -78.18 33.42 -31.68
CA ILE A 101 -77.37 32.47 -30.91
C ILE A 101 -76.88 33.10 -29.61
N GLY A 102 -76.39 34.34 -29.66
CA GLY A 102 -76.05 35.11 -28.47
C GLY A 102 -77.25 35.26 -27.53
N ARG A 103 -78.46 35.42 -28.09
CA ARG A 103 -79.73 35.41 -27.37
C ARG A 103 -80.04 34.04 -26.76
N SER A 104 -79.92 32.92 -27.47
CA SER A 104 -80.20 31.58 -26.93
C SER A 104 -79.19 31.12 -25.86
N ILE A 105 -77.90 31.44 -26.03
CA ILE A 105 -76.87 31.17 -25.01
C ILE A 105 -77.13 32.02 -23.75
N TRP A 106 -77.54 33.26 -23.94
CA TRP A 106 -77.87 34.18 -22.85
C TRP A 106 -79.21 33.82 -22.16
N GLU A 107 -80.21 33.32 -22.90
CA GLU A 107 -81.46 32.76 -22.37
C GLU A 107 -81.24 31.46 -21.57
N SER A 108 -80.14 30.75 -21.84
CA SER A 108 -79.75 29.52 -21.15
C SER A 108 -78.83 29.75 -19.94
N ALA A 109 -78.38 31.00 -19.71
CA ALA A 109 -77.54 31.39 -18.58
C ALA A 109 -78.40 32.07 -17.49
N GLU A 110 -78.19 31.73 -16.21
CA GLU A 110 -79.12 32.00 -15.10
C GLU A 110 -79.42 33.49 -14.76
N ASP A 111 -78.87 34.48 -15.46
CA ASP A 111 -78.99 35.93 -15.10
C ASP A 111 -79.73 36.79 -16.16
N GLY A 112 -80.84 36.27 -16.69
CA GLY A 112 -81.65 36.89 -17.75
C GLY A 112 -82.52 38.11 -17.37
N LYS A 113 -82.01 39.36 -17.42
CA LYS A 113 -82.76 40.58 -17.00
C LYS A 113 -83.12 41.74 -17.98
N PRO A 114 -82.97 41.69 -19.33
CA PRO A 114 -83.64 42.65 -20.25
C PRO A 114 -84.83 42.07 -21.04
N TYR A 115 -85.50 41.02 -20.55
CA TYR A 115 -86.71 40.42 -21.14
C TYR A 115 -87.86 41.44 -21.34
N LEU A 116 -87.87 42.54 -20.58
CA LEU A 116 -88.93 43.56 -20.63
C LEU A 116 -88.92 44.45 -21.89
N HIS A 117 -87.79 44.62 -22.58
CA HIS A 117 -87.75 45.49 -23.77
C HIS A 117 -88.13 44.74 -25.07
N ALA A 118 -87.85 43.43 -25.13
CA ALA A 118 -88.22 42.59 -26.26
C ALA A 118 -89.71 42.19 -26.26
N MET A 119 -90.33 42.03 -25.08
CA MET A 119 -91.79 41.81 -24.97
C MET A 119 -92.63 42.96 -25.54
N ASN A 120 -92.11 44.19 -25.56
CA ASN A 120 -92.85 45.34 -26.11
C ASN A 120 -92.82 45.42 -27.64
N ILE A 121 -91.91 44.70 -28.31
CA ILE A 121 -91.81 44.68 -29.78
C ILE A 121 -92.57 43.47 -30.36
N ALA A 122 -92.68 42.38 -29.62
CA ALA A 122 -93.37 41.17 -30.06
C ALA A 122 -94.85 41.15 -29.63
N LYS A 123 -95.67 42.02 -30.22
CA LYS A 123 -97.15 41.98 -30.07
C LYS A 123 -97.88 41.15 -31.14
N TYR A 124 -97.15 40.40 -31.98
CA TYR A 124 -97.76 39.48 -32.94
C TYR A 124 -96.92 38.20 -33.11
N GLY A 125 -97.50 37.08 -32.68
CA GLY A 125 -97.35 35.76 -33.31
C GLY A 125 -96.08 34.94 -33.01
N GLU A 126 -96.26 33.91 -32.18
CA GLU A 126 -95.54 32.62 -32.20
C GLU A 126 -94.03 32.60 -31.86
N ILE A 127 -93.73 32.65 -30.55
CA ILE A 127 -92.41 32.32 -29.96
C ILE A 127 -92.39 30.88 -29.39
N SER A 128 -93.31 30.01 -29.82
CA SER A 128 -93.48 28.65 -29.29
C SER A 128 -92.76 27.55 -30.07
N LYS A 129 -91.96 27.87 -31.10
CA LYS A 129 -90.99 26.93 -31.69
C LYS A 129 -89.60 27.18 -31.10
N ILE A 130 -89.46 26.71 -29.87
CA ILE A 130 -88.23 26.70 -29.08
C ILE A 130 -87.18 25.93 -29.90
N ALA A 131 -86.03 26.58 -30.14
CA ALA A 131 -84.97 26.12 -31.02
C ALA A 131 -84.58 24.67 -30.75
N ASP A 132 -84.70 23.82 -31.77
CA ASP A 132 -84.14 22.47 -31.75
C ASP A 132 -82.63 22.60 -31.55
N LEU A 133 -82.10 21.99 -30.49
CA LEU A 133 -80.67 22.01 -30.17
C LEU A 133 -79.84 21.51 -31.37
N TYR A 134 -80.37 20.57 -32.15
CA TYR A 134 -79.74 20.10 -33.37
C TYR A 134 -79.74 21.14 -34.49
N GLU A 135 -80.81 21.93 -34.64
CA GLU A 135 -80.88 23.04 -35.58
C GLU A 135 -79.99 24.20 -35.14
N LEU A 136 -79.85 24.44 -33.83
CA LEU A 136 -78.92 25.41 -33.26
C LEU A 136 -77.47 24.96 -33.49
N ILE A 137 -77.14 23.69 -33.25
CA ILE A 137 -75.80 23.12 -33.54
C ILE A 137 -75.51 23.17 -35.04
N ALA A 138 -76.50 22.86 -35.90
CA ALA A 138 -76.37 22.94 -37.35
C ALA A 138 -76.15 24.38 -37.82
N LYS A 139 -76.86 25.36 -37.26
CA LYS A 139 -76.69 26.80 -37.54
C LYS A 139 -75.39 27.36 -36.98
N LEU A 140 -74.95 26.87 -35.82
CA LEU A 140 -73.64 27.18 -35.25
C LEU A 140 -72.51 26.64 -36.14
N ARG A 141 -72.67 25.43 -36.70
CA ARG A 141 -71.74 24.88 -37.71
C ARG A 141 -71.80 25.65 -39.03
N GLU A 142 -72.98 25.99 -39.51
CA GLU A 142 -73.14 26.80 -40.74
C GLU A 142 -72.49 28.18 -40.60
N LEU A 143 -72.64 28.82 -39.43
CA LEU A 143 -71.93 30.06 -39.10
C LEU A 143 -70.43 29.86 -38.91
N TRP A 144 -70.01 28.73 -38.34
CA TRP A 144 -68.61 28.37 -38.20
C TRP A 144 -67.91 28.32 -39.56
N ASP A 145 -68.57 27.68 -40.54
CA ASP A 145 -68.11 27.56 -41.92
C ASP A 145 -68.21 28.89 -42.66
N THR A 146 -69.34 29.62 -42.52
CA THR A 146 -69.58 30.91 -43.20
C THR A 146 -68.60 32.00 -42.73
N LEU A 147 -68.25 32.01 -41.44
CA LEU A 147 -67.28 32.95 -40.86
C LEU A 147 -65.83 32.48 -41.05
N SER A 148 -65.60 31.32 -41.68
CA SER A 148 -64.27 30.73 -41.91
C SER A 148 -63.43 30.63 -40.62
N LEU A 149 -64.09 30.35 -39.48
CA LEU A 149 -63.43 30.26 -38.18
C LEU A 149 -62.43 29.09 -38.11
N GLU A 150 -62.70 28.00 -38.84
CA GLU A 150 -61.75 26.90 -38.97
C GLU A 150 -60.44 27.35 -39.62
N HIS A 151 -60.50 28.07 -40.74
CA HIS A 151 -59.31 28.61 -41.40
C HIS A 151 -58.54 29.60 -40.51
N ALA A 152 -59.28 30.40 -39.73
CA ALA A 152 -58.70 31.30 -38.74
C ALA A 152 -57.91 30.55 -37.65
N ILE A 153 -58.47 29.47 -37.11
CA ILE A 153 -57.81 28.62 -36.11
C ILE A 153 -56.61 27.90 -36.71
N GLU A 154 -56.76 27.31 -37.91
CA GLU A 154 -55.66 26.67 -38.63
C GLU A 154 -54.48 27.61 -38.87
N SER A 155 -54.74 28.90 -39.07
CA SER A 155 -53.67 29.90 -39.25
C SER A 155 -52.80 30.07 -37.99
N VAL A 156 -53.37 29.90 -36.79
CA VAL A 156 -52.68 29.96 -35.49
C VAL A 156 -52.00 28.63 -35.16
N LEU A 157 -52.50 27.53 -35.71
CA LEU A 157 -51.89 26.21 -35.56
C LEU A 157 -50.63 26.01 -36.43
N LYS A 158 -50.22 27.03 -37.21
CA LYS A 158 -48.99 27.05 -37.99
C LYS A 158 -47.82 27.68 -37.22
N GLN A 159 -46.61 27.46 -37.74
CA GLN A 159 -45.40 28.12 -37.25
C GLN A 159 -45.54 29.66 -37.37
N PRO A 160 -45.08 30.44 -36.38
CA PRO A 160 -44.29 30.06 -35.21
C PRO A 160 -45.10 29.80 -33.91
N PHE A 161 -46.43 29.81 -33.95
CA PHE A 161 -47.27 29.70 -32.75
C PHE A 161 -47.36 28.26 -32.24
N ALA A 162 -47.29 27.28 -33.15
CA ALA A 162 -47.43 25.88 -32.82
C ALA A 162 -46.09 25.12 -32.92
N LEU A 163 -45.75 24.36 -31.87
CA LEU A 163 -44.57 23.50 -31.84
C LEU A 163 -44.86 22.18 -32.57
N GLU A 164 -44.39 22.12 -33.80
CA GLU A 164 -44.48 20.96 -34.70
C GLU A 164 -43.17 20.14 -34.66
N ASP A 165 -43.21 18.90 -35.15
CA ASP A 165 -42.02 18.07 -35.27
C ASP A 165 -41.03 18.64 -36.29
N LEU A 166 -39.75 18.72 -35.91
CA LEU A 166 -38.65 18.95 -36.85
C LEU A 166 -38.35 17.62 -37.58
N ALA A 167 -38.31 17.63 -38.91
CA ALA A 167 -38.13 16.41 -39.71
C ALA A 167 -36.71 15.87 -39.57
N LEU A 168 -36.57 14.72 -38.91
CA LEU A 168 -35.34 13.96 -38.80
C LEU A 168 -35.03 13.25 -40.12
N GLU A 169 -34.58 14.02 -41.11
CA GLU A 169 -34.15 13.53 -42.42
C GLU A 169 -32.63 13.41 -42.47
N SER A 170 -32.12 12.39 -43.19
CA SER A 170 -30.69 12.23 -43.42
C SER A 170 -30.07 13.53 -43.95
N PRO A 171 -28.96 14.01 -43.39
CA PRO A 171 -28.08 13.34 -42.42
C PRO A 171 -28.36 13.65 -40.93
N ILE A 172 -29.45 14.35 -40.61
CA ILE A 172 -29.90 14.64 -39.23
C ILE A 172 -30.65 13.44 -38.67
N SER A 173 -30.09 12.79 -37.65
CA SER A 173 -30.68 11.61 -37.01
C SER A 173 -31.31 11.91 -35.66
N SER A 174 -30.98 13.05 -35.06
CA SER A 174 -31.47 13.46 -33.74
C SER A 174 -31.65 14.98 -33.63
N TYR A 175 -32.46 15.40 -32.66
CA TYR A 175 -32.63 16.83 -32.30
C TYR A 175 -31.30 17.51 -31.94
N LYS A 176 -30.36 16.77 -31.36
CA LYS A 176 -29.02 17.27 -31.03
C LYS A 176 -28.19 17.57 -32.29
N ASP A 177 -28.42 16.84 -33.38
CA ASP A 177 -27.70 17.04 -34.64
C ASP A 177 -28.06 18.39 -35.28
N TYR A 178 -29.29 18.89 -35.11
CA TYR A 178 -29.66 20.25 -35.53
C TYR A 178 -28.74 21.29 -34.89
N VAL A 179 -28.62 21.21 -33.55
CA VAL A 179 -27.83 22.14 -32.74
C VAL A 179 -26.35 22.05 -33.10
N ASN A 180 -25.81 20.84 -33.23
CA ASN A 180 -24.41 20.65 -33.59
C ASN A 180 -24.10 21.07 -35.03
N ALA A 181 -25.00 20.83 -35.98
CA ALA A 181 -24.83 21.29 -37.36
C ALA A 181 -24.89 22.83 -37.44
N LEU A 182 -25.74 23.45 -36.63
CA LEU A 182 -25.80 24.91 -36.53
C LEU A 182 -24.49 25.49 -35.98
N ARG A 183 -23.83 24.82 -35.01
CA ARG A 183 -22.50 25.24 -34.50
C ARG A 183 -21.45 25.36 -35.60
N TRP A 184 -21.46 24.47 -36.61
CA TRP A 184 -20.55 24.56 -37.75
C TRP A 184 -20.76 25.86 -38.54
N ALA A 185 -22.02 26.25 -38.78
CA ALA A 185 -22.34 27.49 -39.49
C ALA A 185 -22.03 28.73 -38.64
N LEU A 186 -22.25 28.66 -37.32
CA LEU A 186 -22.02 29.77 -36.38
C LEU A 186 -20.53 30.00 -36.06
N ALA A 187 -19.68 29.01 -36.31
CA ALA A 187 -18.24 29.09 -36.02
C ALA A 187 -17.50 30.12 -36.90
N ILE A 188 -18.01 30.45 -38.09
CA ILE A 188 -17.30 31.35 -39.00
C ILE A 188 -17.38 32.80 -38.51
N PRO A 189 -16.31 33.60 -38.57
CA PRO A 189 -16.34 34.99 -38.09
C PRO A 189 -17.00 35.98 -39.06
N ARG A 190 -17.73 35.51 -40.08
CA ARG A 190 -18.37 36.32 -41.12
C ARG A 190 -19.90 36.18 -41.07
N ARG A 191 -20.62 37.17 -41.60
CA ARG A 191 -22.09 37.13 -41.76
C ARG A 191 -22.54 36.23 -42.90
N GLN A 192 -21.68 36.00 -43.87
CA GLN A 192 -21.94 35.13 -45.02
C GLN A 192 -20.63 34.49 -45.46
N ALA A 193 -20.70 33.22 -45.87
CA ALA A 193 -19.58 32.50 -46.45
C ALA A 193 -20.07 31.33 -47.29
N SER A 194 -19.22 30.86 -48.20
CA SER A 194 -19.51 29.62 -48.92
C SER A 194 -19.41 28.40 -48.00
N VAL A 195 -20.14 27.32 -48.32
CA VAL A 195 -20.06 26.05 -47.57
C VAL A 195 -18.62 25.53 -47.50
N SER A 196 -17.86 25.68 -48.59
CA SER A 196 -16.44 25.28 -48.63
C SER A 196 -15.57 26.13 -47.70
N GLU A 197 -15.79 27.44 -47.63
CA GLU A 197 -15.09 28.31 -46.68
C GLU A 197 -15.42 27.94 -45.23
N VAL A 198 -16.70 27.70 -44.90
CA VAL A 198 -17.12 27.25 -43.56
C VAL A 198 -16.42 25.96 -43.20
N PHE A 199 -16.46 24.96 -44.09
CA PHE A 199 -15.80 23.68 -43.86
C PHE A 199 -14.29 23.84 -43.66
N THR A 200 -13.63 24.62 -44.51
CA THR A 200 -12.19 24.86 -44.45
C THR A 200 -11.82 25.56 -43.15
N HIS A 201 -12.52 26.65 -42.80
CA HIS A 201 -12.34 27.39 -41.55
C HIS A 201 -12.47 26.47 -40.34
N VAL A 202 -13.58 25.73 -40.26
CA VAL A 202 -13.85 24.84 -39.14
C VAL A 202 -12.81 23.73 -39.04
N VAL A 203 -12.42 23.10 -40.14
CA VAL A 203 -11.45 22.00 -40.13
C VAL A 203 -10.03 22.49 -39.76
N HIS A 204 -9.60 23.63 -40.30
CA HIS A 204 -8.25 24.14 -40.10
C HIS A 204 -8.08 24.91 -38.78
N GLU A 205 -9.08 25.68 -38.35
CA GLU A 205 -8.97 26.52 -37.16
C GLU A 205 -9.55 25.88 -35.90
N LEU A 206 -10.60 25.05 -36.00
CA LEU A 206 -11.29 24.53 -34.82
C LEU A 206 -11.09 23.03 -34.63
N ALA A 207 -11.22 22.23 -35.70
CA ALA A 207 -11.04 20.78 -35.61
C ALA A 207 -9.58 20.38 -35.41
N SER A 208 -8.63 21.23 -35.81
CA SER A 208 -7.21 21.08 -35.51
C SER A 208 -6.91 21.17 -34.00
N LEU A 209 -7.71 21.94 -33.27
CA LEU A 209 -7.62 22.11 -31.81
C LEU A 209 -8.26 20.93 -31.04
N HIS A 210 -8.97 20.05 -31.75
CA HIS A 210 -9.62 18.90 -31.14
C HIS A 210 -8.63 17.73 -30.99
N ILE A 211 -8.61 17.15 -29.80
CA ILE A 211 -7.85 15.96 -29.47
C ILE A 211 -8.76 14.73 -29.56
N TYR A 212 -8.35 13.73 -30.34
CA TYR A 212 -9.13 12.51 -30.51
C TYR A 212 -9.20 11.71 -29.21
N GLY A 213 -10.37 11.10 -28.93
CA GLY A 213 -10.58 10.28 -27.73
C GLY A 213 -11.10 11.05 -26.50
N THR A 214 -11.23 12.38 -26.57
CA THR A 214 -11.90 13.17 -25.52
C THR A 214 -13.41 12.98 -25.55
N LYS A 215 -14.10 13.17 -24.40
CA LYS A 215 -15.55 12.88 -24.28
C LYS A 215 -16.40 13.94 -24.98
N ARG A 216 -15.97 15.19 -24.92
CA ARG A 216 -16.59 16.33 -25.60
C ARG A 216 -15.75 16.77 -26.80
N SER A 217 -16.43 17.16 -27.88
CA SER A 217 -15.82 17.89 -28.99
C SER A 217 -16.39 19.30 -29.03
N LEU A 218 -15.59 20.25 -29.52
CA LEU A 218 -15.98 21.66 -29.62
C LEU A 218 -17.26 21.84 -30.48
N LEU A 219 -17.38 21.05 -31.55
CA LEU A 219 -18.43 21.18 -32.57
C LEU A 219 -19.52 20.09 -32.51
N GLY A 220 -19.34 19.04 -31.72
CA GLY A 220 -20.31 17.96 -31.54
C GLY A 220 -20.41 16.93 -32.68
N LEU A 221 -20.31 17.35 -33.94
CA LEU A 221 -20.40 16.49 -35.14
C LEU A 221 -19.08 16.42 -35.93
N ASP A 222 -18.72 15.22 -36.39
CA ASP A 222 -17.58 14.97 -37.29
C ASP A 222 -18.09 14.93 -38.75
N ILE A 223 -18.07 16.08 -39.42
CA ILE A 223 -18.48 16.21 -40.83
C ILE A 223 -17.24 16.06 -41.72
N GLU A 224 -17.28 15.09 -42.63
CA GLU A 224 -16.09 14.65 -43.36
C GLU A 224 -15.84 15.38 -44.68
N SER A 225 -16.85 16.10 -45.22
CA SER A 225 -16.73 16.81 -46.49
C SER A 225 -17.63 18.05 -46.57
N PRO A 226 -17.30 19.04 -47.42
CA PRO A 226 -18.17 20.18 -47.70
C PRO A 226 -19.54 19.76 -48.26
N ALA A 227 -19.59 18.70 -49.07
CA ALA A 227 -20.84 18.17 -49.63
C ALA A 227 -21.77 17.68 -48.51
N LYS A 228 -21.23 16.95 -47.53
CA LYS A 228 -22.00 16.48 -46.37
C LYS A 228 -22.45 17.64 -45.48
N LEU A 229 -21.59 18.65 -45.27
CA LEU A 229 -21.99 19.88 -44.56
C LEU A 229 -23.17 20.57 -45.25
N ARG A 230 -23.16 20.65 -46.58
CA ARG A 230 -24.26 21.24 -47.35
C ARG A 230 -25.58 20.51 -47.13
N GLU A 231 -25.58 19.19 -47.03
CA GLU A 231 -26.79 18.41 -46.74
C GLU A 231 -27.39 18.78 -45.38
N TYR A 232 -26.55 18.89 -44.33
CA TYR A 232 -27.00 19.39 -43.03
C TYR A 232 -27.58 20.81 -43.12
N LEU A 233 -26.89 21.73 -43.81
CA LEU A 233 -27.32 23.13 -43.95
C LEU A 233 -28.63 23.27 -44.74
N LYS A 234 -28.89 22.38 -45.72
CA LYS A 234 -30.18 22.35 -46.44
C LYS A 234 -31.33 22.05 -45.49
N VAL A 235 -31.17 21.07 -44.59
CA VAL A 235 -32.21 20.74 -43.61
C VAL A 235 -32.40 21.91 -42.63
N LEU A 236 -31.32 22.50 -42.12
CA LEU A 236 -31.40 23.69 -41.26
C LEU A 236 -32.09 24.87 -41.94
N SER A 237 -31.84 25.07 -43.24
CA SER A 237 -32.42 26.18 -44.00
C SER A 237 -33.93 26.05 -44.21
N ARG A 238 -34.47 24.83 -44.33
CA ARG A 238 -35.93 24.61 -44.46
C ARG A 238 -36.70 25.09 -43.23
N TYR A 239 -36.09 24.99 -42.06
CA TYR A 239 -36.66 25.42 -40.78
C TYR A 239 -36.25 26.84 -40.38
N GLY A 240 -35.52 27.54 -41.25
CA GLY A 240 -35.12 28.93 -41.02
C GLY A 240 -34.00 29.13 -40.00
N PHE A 241 -33.32 28.08 -39.53
CA PHE A 241 -32.16 28.22 -38.63
C PHE A 241 -30.96 28.85 -39.34
N VAL A 242 -30.88 28.72 -40.66
CA VAL A 242 -29.89 29.39 -41.52
C VAL A 242 -30.56 29.79 -42.83
N LYS A 243 -29.95 30.68 -43.60
CA LYS A 243 -30.36 30.93 -45.00
C LYS A 243 -29.29 30.41 -45.95
N LEU A 244 -29.68 29.56 -46.89
CA LEU A 244 -28.79 29.02 -47.91
C LEU A 244 -29.12 29.62 -49.28
N GLU A 245 -28.20 30.43 -49.81
CA GLU A 245 -28.29 31.08 -51.12
C GLU A 245 -27.26 30.44 -52.07
N GLY A 246 -27.66 29.38 -52.78
CA GLY A 246 -26.75 28.62 -53.65
C GLY A 246 -25.69 27.85 -52.87
N GLU A 247 -24.44 28.32 -52.91
CA GLU A 247 -23.31 27.82 -52.10
C GLU A 247 -23.04 28.65 -50.84
N ASN A 248 -23.71 29.79 -50.66
CA ASN A 248 -23.46 30.68 -49.54
C ASN A 248 -24.45 30.41 -48.40
N VAL A 249 -23.93 30.37 -47.17
CA VAL A 249 -24.72 30.27 -45.94
C VAL A 249 -24.67 31.58 -45.17
N VAL A 250 -25.83 32.02 -44.69
CA VAL A 250 -26.00 33.13 -43.75
C VAL A 250 -26.48 32.54 -42.43
N PRO A 251 -25.59 32.43 -41.41
CA PRO A 251 -25.91 31.75 -40.16
C PRO A 251 -26.71 32.60 -39.18
N ASP A 252 -26.70 33.93 -39.29
CA ASP A 252 -27.34 34.86 -38.32
C ASP A 252 -28.87 35.02 -38.50
N VAL A 253 -29.50 34.16 -39.30
CA VAL A 253 -30.95 34.15 -39.45
C VAL A 253 -31.58 33.39 -38.27
N LEU A 254 -32.59 33.99 -37.66
CA LEU A 254 -33.39 33.33 -36.63
C LEU A 254 -34.55 32.59 -37.29
N SER A 255 -34.76 31.35 -36.86
CA SER A 255 -35.96 30.61 -37.24
C SER A 255 -37.22 31.35 -36.74
N PRO A 256 -38.39 31.11 -37.35
CA PRO A 256 -39.64 31.71 -36.89
C PRO A 256 -39.90 31.49 -35.39
N TYR A 257 -39.50 30.32 -34.87
CA TYR A 257 -39.59 30.00 -33.44
C TYR A 257 -38.63 30.83 -32.58
N GLU A 258 -37.35 30.90 -32.97
CA GLU A 258 -36.34 31.71 -32.28
C GLU A 258 -36.75 33.18 -32.23
N GLN A 259 -37.23 33.74 -33.36
CA GLN A 259 -37.71 35.12 -33.44
C GLN A 259 -38.90 35.35 -32.51
N ARG A 260 -39.84 34.40 -32.42
CA ARG A 260 -40.98 34.51 -31.50
C ARG A 260 -40.55 34.54 -30.04
N VAL A 261 -39.59 33.72 -29.63
CA VAL A 261 -39.04 33.76 -28.26
C VAL A 261 -38.41 35.11 -27.96
N VAL A 262 -37.62 35.66 -28.90
CA VAL A 262 -37.00 36.98 -28.77
C VAL A 262 -38.05 38.08 -28.69
N ASP A 263 -39.09 38.03 -29.52
CA ASP A 263 -40.20 39.00 -29.53
C ASP A 263 -40.98 38.99 -28.20
N ILE A 264 -41.32 37.80 -27.69
CA ILE A 264 -42.00 37.64 -26.39
C ILE A 264 -41.14 38.22 -25.27
N LEU A 265 -39.87 37.83 -25.21
CA LEU A 265 -38.95 38.31 -24.18
C LEU A 265 -38.80 39.84 -24.24
N SER A 266 -38.51 40.40 -25.42
CA SER A 266 -38.25 41.82 -25.58
C SER A 266 -39.47 42.71 -25.38
N ARG A 267 -40.64 42.32 -25.88
CA ARG A 267 -41.84 43.18 -25.93
C ARG A 267 -42.80 42.99 -24.75
N ILE A 268 -42.86 41.78 -24.18
CA ILE A 268 -43.79 41.45 -23.09
C ILE A 268 -43.08 41.44 -21.74
N PHE A 269 -41.88 40.87 -21.68
CA PHE A 269 -41.19 40.57 -20.41
C PHE A 269 -39.95 41.43 -20.15
N ASN A 270 -39.72 42.51 -20.90
CA ASN A 270 -38.56 43.40 -20.76
C ASN A 270 -37.21 42.62 -20.72
N GLY A 271 -37.16 41.54 -21.48
CA GLY A 271 -36.03 40.66 -21.67
C GLY A 271 -35.83 39.58 -20.62
N ILE A 272 -36.76 39.33 -19.68
CA ILE A 272 -36.57 38.30 -18.63
C ILE A 272 -37.88 37.57 -18.30
N ALA A 273 -37.91 36.25 -18.47
CA ALA A 273 -39.07 35.43 -18.11
C ALA A 273 -38.65 34.06 -17.56
N THR A 274 -39.55 33.40 -16.81
CA THR A 274 -39.36 31.97 -16.51
C THR A 274 -39.58 31.15 -17.77
N GLU A 275 -38.82 30.07 -17.91
CA GLU A 275 -38.95 29.18 -19.07
C GLU A 275 -40.36 28.59 -19.18
N SER A 276 -40.95 28.23 -18.03
CA SER A 276 -42.31 27.71 -17.94
C SER A 276 -43.38 28.71 -18.40
N MET A 277 -43.13 30.01 -18.25
CA MET A 277 -44.02 31.06 -18.75
C MET A 277 -43.86 31.23 -20.27
N LEU A 278 -42.62 31.29 -20.77
CA LEU A 278 -42.36 31.43 -22.21
C LEU A 278 -42.99 30.30 -23.01
N LYS A 279 -42.85 29.07 -22.53
CA LYS A 279 -43.40 27.88 -23.18
C LYS A 279 -44.91 27.94 -23.36
N ARG A 280 -45.65 28.66 -22.51
CA ARG A 280 -47.11 28.80 -22.58
C ARG A 280 -47.59 29.68 -23.73
N PHE A 281 -46.70 30.45 -24.37
CA PHE A 281 -47.02 31.22 -25.58
C PHE A 281 -47.00 30.37 -26.85
N PHE A 282 -46.71 29.07 -26.72
CA PHE A 282 -46.63 28.10 -27.79
C PHE A 282 -47.66 26.99 -27.61
N ILE A 283 -48.24 26.55 -28.72
CA ILE A 283 -49.23 25.47 -28.75
C ILE A 283 -48.50 24.16 -29.06
N ALA A 284 -48.53 23.19 -28.15
CA ALA A 284 -47.85 21.91 -28.34
C ALA A 284 -48.66 20.98 -29.27
N MET A 285 -48.27 20.90 -30.54
CA MET A 285 -48.94 20.05 -31.55
C MET A 285 -48.30 18.66 -31.68
N SER A 286 -47.01 18.55 -31.41
CA SER A 286 -46.21 17.32 -31.55
C SER A 286 -45.99 16.60 -30.21
N PRO A 287 -45.81 15.26 -30.20
CA PRO A 287 -45.49 14.53 -28.96
C PRO A 287 -44.04 14.77 -28.54
N ASN A 288 -43.21 15.27 -29.46
CA ASN A 288 -41.85 15.71 -29.21
C ASN A 288 -41.74 17.23 -29.03
N ALA A 289 -42.84 17.95 -28.79
CA ALA A 289 -42.82 19.40 -28.60
C ALA A 289 -41.79 19.85 -27.54
N GLU A 290 -41.55 19.03 -26.51
CA GLU A 290 -40.48 19.26 -25.53
C GLU A 290 -39.08 19.28 -26.14
N ARG A 291 -38.78 18.33 -27.03
CA ARG A 291 -37.48 18.22 -27.68
C ARG A 291 -37.27 19.34 -28.69
N VAL A 292 -38.34 19.73 -29.38
CA VAL A 292 -38.35 20.89 -30.29
C VAL A 292 -38.08 22.18 -29.50
N TRP A 293 -38.78 22.37 -28.38
CA TRP A 293 -38.56 23.48 -27.45
C TRP A 293 -37.09 23.56 -26.98
N GLU A 294 -36.54 22.44 -26.48
CA GLU A 294 -35.14 22.38 -26.04
C GLU A 294 -34.16 22.66 -27.19
N THR A 295 -34.48 22.24 -28.43
CA THR A 295 -33.66 22.54 -29.62
C THR A 295 -33.66 24.04 -29.92
N ILE A 296 -34.81 24.70 -29.84
CA ILE A 296 -34.95 26.16 -30.07
C ILE A 296 -34.17 26.93 -29.01
N LEU A 297 -34.34 26.60 -27.72
CA LEU A 297 -33.60 27.25 -26.64
C LEU A 297 -32.09 27.03 -26.78
N SER A 298 -31.66 25.80 -27.06
CA SER A 298 -30.24 25.48 -27.29
C SER A 298 -29.65 26.28 -28.47
N ALA A 299 -30.41 26.46 -29.55
CA ALA A 299 -29.99 27.28 -30.68
C ALA A 299 -29.77 28.75 -30.28
N LEU A 300 -30.71 29.33 -29.52
CA LEU A 300 -30.57 30.69 -28.99
C LEU A 300 -29.40 30.84 -28.00
N GLU A 301 -29.13 29.82 -27.18
CA GLU A 301 -28.00 29.80 -26.24
C GLU A 301 -26.63 29.76 -26.96
N ILE A 302 -26.50 28.96 -28.03
CA ILE A 302 -25.27 28.89 -28.83
C ILE A 302 -25.04 30.16 -29.63
N ARG A 303 -26.11 30.85 -30.02
CA ARG A 303 -26.03 32.23 -30.54
C ARG A 303 -25.75 33.27 -29.45
N ALA A 304 -25.77 32.85 -28.18
CA ALA A 304 -25.68 33.69 -27.00
C ALA A 304 -26.70 34.86 -26.94
N LEU A 305 -27.83 34.71 -27.64
CA LEU A 305 -28.93 35.67 -27.59
C LEU A 305 -29.76 35.53 -26.33
N ILE A 306 -29.75 34.34 -25.73
CA ILE A 306 -30.34 34.11 -24.41
C ILE A 306 -29.33 33.49 -23.45
N CYS A 307 -29.57 33.69 -22.16
CA CYS A 307 -28.94 32.96 -21.07
C CYS A 307 -30.02 32.23 -20.26
N ARG A 308 -29.81 30.94 -19.97
CA ARG A 308 -30.69 30.09 -19.16
C ARG A 308 -29.99 29.70 -17.87
N GLY A 309 -30.64 29.86 -16.73
CA GLY A 309 -30.04 29.48 -15.44
C GLY A 309 -31.01 29.62 -14.28
N LYS A 310 -30.59 29.18 -13.10
CA LYS A 310 -31.36 29.44 -11.87
C LYS A 310 -31.29 30.93 -11.55
N LEU A 311 -32.37 31.47 -10.99
CA LEU A 311 -32.48 32.90 -10.64
C LEU A 311 -31.31 33.40 -9.78
N GLN A 312 -30.84 32.58 -8.84
CA GLN A 312 -29.71 32.92 -7.96
C GLN A 312 -28.39 33.07 -8.73
N ASP A 313 -28.14 32.22 -9.72
CA ASP A 313 -26.93 32.26 -10.53
C ASP A 313 -26.91 33.50 -11.42
N VAL A 314 -28.08 33.91 -11.91
CA VAL A 314 -28.24 35.13 -12.72
C VAL A 314 -28.02 36.39 -11.88
N LYS A 315 -28.54 36.43 -10.64
CA LYS A 315 -28.29 37.55 -9.72
C LYS A 315 -26.80 37.73 -9.41
N ARG A 316 -26.04 36.64 -9.32
CA ARG A 316 -24.56 36.68 -9.16
C ARG A 316 -23.84 37.32 -10.34
N MET A 317 -24.47 37.37 -11.52
CA MET A 317 -23.92 38.07 -12.70
C MET A 317 -24.16 39.59 -12.66
N GLY A 318 -24.67 40.14 -11.56
CA GLY A 318 -24.89 41.59 -11.39
C GLY A 318 -26.06 42.14 -12.21
N ILE A 319 -27.03 41.28 -12.53
CA ILE A 319 -28.28 41.67 -13.18
C ILE A 319 -29.36 41.76 -12.10
N ASP A 320 -29.77 42.98 -11.75
CA ASP A 320 -30.90 43.20 -10.84
C ASP A 320 -32.19 42.73 -11.51
N LEU A 321 -32.94 41.88 -10.81
CA LEU A 321 -34.15 41.25 -11.32
C LEU A 321 -35.35 41.74 -10.50
N GLU A 322 -36.23 42.53 -11.14
CA GLU A 322 -37.56 42.87 -10.64
C GLU A 322 -38.54 41.71 -10.91
N LEU A 323 -38.20 40.50 -10.46
CA LEU A 323 -39.05 39.32 -10.60
C LEU A 323 -39.28 38.69 -9.22
N ASP A 324 -40.53 38.77 -8.76
CA ASP A 324 -40.99 38.19 -7.51
C ASP A 324 -41.35 36.71 -7.74
N VAL A 325 -40.31 35.87 -7.87
CA VAL A 325 -40.46 34.46 -8.23
C VAL A 325 -39.56 33.59 -7.35
N ASP A 326 -40.11 32.47 -6.87
CA ASP A 326 -39.40 31.48 -6.05
C ASP A 326 -38.10 30.99 -6.71
N GLY A 327 -37.06 30.83 -5.88
CA GLY A 327 -35.65 30.68 -6.27
C GLY A 327 -35.27 29.43 -7.06
N ASP A 328 -36.19 28.47 -7.26
CA ASP A 328 -35.95 27.22 -8.00
C ASP A 328 -36.34 27.26 -9.48
N ASN A 329 -37.00 28.33 -9.95
CA ASN A 329 -37.39 28.42 -11.36
C ASN A 329 -36.20 28.76 -12.28
N VAL A 330 -36.13 28.06 -13.42
CA VAL A 330 -35.22 28.38 -14.51
C VAL A 330 -35.71 29.63 -15.23
N VAL A 331 -34.85 30.64 -15.31
CA VAL A 331 -35.11 31.91 -16.00
C VAL A 331 -34.33 31.97 -17.30
N VAL A 332 -34.95 32.62 -18.28
CA VAL A 332 -34.39 32.90 -19.60
C VAL A 332 -34.25 34.42 -19.74
N LEU A 333 -33.04 34.86 -20.05
CA LEU A 333 -32.69 36.27 -20.19
C LEU A 333 -32.29 36.58 -21.62
N LEU A 334 -32.91 37.60 -22.21
CA LEU A 334 -32.52 38.13 -23.51
C LEU A 334 -31.30 39.06 -23.37
N ALA A 335 -30.35 38.88 -24.28
CA ALA A 335 -29.18 39.75 -24.42
C ALA A 335 -29.56 41.09 -25.07
N THR A 336 -29.76 42.12 -24.25
CA THR A 336 -29.83 43.52 -24.72
C THR A 336 -28.42 44.06 -24.99
N PRO A 337 -28.23 45.17 -25.73
CA PRO A 337 -26.89 45.71 -26.01
C PRO A 337 -26.02 45.88 -24.76
N ASP A 338 -26.58 46.45 -23.69
CA ASP A 338 -25.86 46.66 -22.43
C ASP A 338 -25.57 45.33 -21.72
N ARG A 339 -26.54 44.41 -21.68
CA ARG A 339 -26.35 43.08 -21.08
C ARG A 339 -25.32 42.26 -21.86
N ALA A 340 -25.35 42.31 -23.19
CA ALA A 340 -24.40 41.64 -24.07
C ALA A 340 -22.97 42.12 -23.79
N ARG A 341 -22.76 43.44 -23.68
CA ARG A 341 -21.44 44.00 -23.30
C ARG A 341 -20.99 43.51 -21.92
N ARG A 342 -21.88 43.53 -20.92
CA ARG A 342 -21.55 43.02 -19.57
C ARG A 342 -21.18 41.54 -19.61
N VAL A 343 -22.00 40.70 -20.25
CA VAL A 343 -21.78 39.25 -20.35
C VAL A 343 -20.47 38.94 -21.06
N VAL A 344 -20.20 39.57 -22.21
CA VAL A 344 -18.95 39.35 -22.95
C VAL A 344 -17.74 39.83 -22.16
N ASN A 345 -17.84 40.94 -21.42
CA ASN A 345 -16.76 41.40 -20.54
C ASN A 345 -16.51 40.44 -19.37
N GLU A 346 -17.55 39.84 -18.78
CA GLU A 346 -17.40 38.82 -17.75
C GLU A 346 -16.77 37.53 -18.31
N TRP A 347 -17.19 37.10 -19.51
CA TRP A 347 -16.54 35.98 -20.19
C TRP A 347 -15.07 36.27 -20.52
N TYR A 348 -14.76 37.48 -20.99
CA TYR A 348 -13.40 37.93 -21.22
C TYR A 348 -12.54 37.86 -19.95
N LYS A 349 -13.05 38.35 -18.81
CA LYS A 349 -12.36 38.23 -17.51
C LYS A 349 -12.14 36.78 -17.09
N ARG A 350 -13.17 35.92 -17.26
CA ARG A 350 -13.06 34.48 -16.98
C ARG A 350 -11.98 33.83 -17.84
N ILE A 351 -12.00 34.09 -19.15
CA ILE A 351 -11.03 33.59 -20.12
C ILE A 351 -9.61 34.02 -19.72
N LEU A 352 -9.41 35.32 -19.46
CA LEU A 352 -8.12 35.84 -19.00
C LEU A 352 -7.64 35.17 -17.72
N SER A 353 -8.53 35.02 -16.73
CA SER A 353 -8.18 34.36 -15.47
C SER A 353 -7.71 32.93 -15.67
N VAL A 354 -8.34 32.17 -16.57
CA VAL A 354 -7.92 30.80 -16.91
C VAL A 354 -6.55 30.80 -17.59
N ILE A 355 -6.33 31.70 -18.54
CA ILE A 355 -5.06 31.83 -19.28
C ILE A 355 -3.92 32.21 -18.32
N GLU A 356 -4.14 33.18 -17.42
CA GLU A 356 -3.15 33.61 -16.43
C GLU A 356 -2.83 32.51 -15.42
N ARG A 357 -3.86 31.84 -14.89
CA ARG A 357 -3.73 30.73 -13.92
C ARG A 357 -2.85 29.61 -14.47
N ASP A 358 -3.07 29.22 -15.73
CA ASP A 358 -2.39 28.06 -16.32
C ASP A 358 -1.28 28.45 -17.32
N ARG A 359 -0.83 29.72 -17.32
CA ARG A 359 0.20 30.22 -18.26
C ARG A 359 1.49 29.40 -18.24
N GLU A 360 1.98 29.08 -17.04
CA GLU A 360 3.19 28.28 -16.88
C GLU A 360 2.97 26.85 -17.36
N LEU A 361 1.83 26.24 -16.99
CA LEU A 361 1.46 24.89 -17.40
C LEU A 361 1.34 24.78 -18.93
N ALA A 362 0.69 25.76 -19.57
CA ALA A 362 0.56 25.84 -21.02
C ALA A 362 1.92 26.00 -21.72
N THR A 363 2.81 26.83 -21.17
CA THR A 363 4.13 27.08 -21.77
C THR A 363 5.07 25.89 -21.61
N LYS A 364 5.07 25.26 -20.43
CA LYS A 364 5.96 24.14 -20.13
C LYS A 364 5.41 22.83 -20.65
N PHE A 365 4.13 22.51 -20.45
CA PHE A 365 3.57 21.20 -20.76
C PHE A 365 2.43 21.24 -21.78
N GLY A 366 2.07 22.39 -22.34
CA GLY A 366 0.91 22.53 -23.23
C GLY A 366 1.09 22.03 -24.66
N TYR A 367 1.79 20.93 -24.89
CA TYR A 367 1.96 20.34 -26.23
C TYR A 367 1.22 19.00 -26.29
N ILE A 368 0.06 18.97 -26.93
CA ILE A 368 -0.80 17.78 -26.99
C ILE A 368 -0.91 17.28 -28.44
N VAL A 369 -0.83 15.97 -28.62
CA VAL A 369 -0.85 15.29 -29.92
C VAL A 369 -1.77 14.09 -29.83
N SER A 370 -2.60 13.89 -30.85
CA SER A 370 -3.42 12.68 -30.98
C SER A 370 -3.60 12.31 -32.44
N SER A 371 -3.81 11.04 -32.74
CA SER A 371 -4.03 10.61 -34.14
C SER A 371 -5.13 9.58 -34.31
N LYS A 372 -5.79 9.63 -35.47
CA LYS A 372 -6.57 8.53 -36.08
C LYS A 372 -5.71 7.82 -37.14
N GLU A 373 -6.21 6.77 -37.79
CA GLU A 373 -5.45 6.04 -38.81
C GLU A 373 -4.94 6.90 -39.98
N ARG A 374 -5.72 7.92 -40.38
CA ARG A 374 -5.46 8.69 -41.60
C ARG A 374 -4.68 9.99 -41.37
N ARG A 375 -4.77 10.57 -40.17
CA ARG A 375 -4.18 11.88 -39.81
C ARG A 375 -3.91 11.99 -38.32
N TYR A 376 -3.00 12.89 -37.96
CA TYR A 376 -2.78 13.34 -36.60
C TYR A 376 -3.18 14.81 -36.44
N ASN A 377 -3.57 15.18 -35.22
CA ASN A 377 -3.79 16.54 -34.76
C ASN A 377 -2.77 16.84 -33.68
N TRP A 378 -2.30 18.09 -33.64
CA TRP A 378 -1.45 18.58 -32.58
C TRP A 378 -1.88 19.99 -32.20
N LEU A 379 -1.61 20.36 -30.95
CA LEU A 379 -2.01 21.64 -30.38
C LEU A 379 -0.94 22.13 -29.40
N SER A 380 -0.56 23.40 -29.55
CA SER A 380 0.11 24.19 -28.52
C SER A 380 -0.95 24.98 -27.75
N ILE A 381 -1.04 24.79 -26.43
CA ILE A 381 -2.03 25.47 -25.58
C ILE A 381 -1.80 26.98 -25.58
N SER A 382 -0.56 27.45 -25.77
CA SER A 382 -0.30 28.88 -25.97
C SER A 382 -1.00 29.40 -27.23
N LYS A 383 -0.86 28.73 -28.38
CA LYS A 383 -1.58 29.11 -29.61
C LYS A 383 -3.10 28.94 -29.48
N PHE A 384 -3.54 27.94 -28.74
CA PHE A 384 -4.95 27.77 -28.41
C PHE A 384 -5.48 29.00 -27.67
N PHE A 385 -4.79 29.45 -26.62
CA PHE A 385 -5.15 30.66 -25.88
C PHE A 385 -5.07 31.92 -26.75
N ASP A 386 -4.09 32.04 -27.64
CA ASP A 386 -4.04 33.16 -28.59
C ASP A 386 -5.27 33.17 -29.51
N THR A 387 -5.71 31.99 -29.96
CA THR A 387 -6.92 31.84 -30.79
C THR A 387 -8.19 32.21 -30.02
N VAL A 388 -8.31 31.74 -28.78
CA VAL A 388 -9.41 32.12 -27.87
C VAL A 388 -9.45 33.64 -27.68
N MET A 389 -8.28 34.24 -27.39
CA MET A 389 -8.16 35.67 -27.17
C MET A 389 -8.52 36.47 -28.41
N HIS A 390 -8.10 36.00 -29.59
CA HIS A 390 -8.47 36.60 -30.86
C HIS A 390 -10.00 36.64 -31.03
N TYR A 391 -10.70 35.53 -30.80
CA TYR A 391 -12.16 35.46 -30.93
C TYR A 391 -12.90 36.37 -29.94
N ILE A 392 -12.48 36.42 -28.66
CA ILE A 392 -13.14 37.28 -27.67
C ILE A 392 -12.84 38.78 -27.91
N GLU A 393 -11.67 39.12 -28.46
CA GLU A 393 -11.36 40.49 -28.86
C GLU A 393 -12.14 40.92 -30.11
N MET A 394 -12.27 40.04 -31.10
CA MET A 394 -13.14 40.26 -32.25
C MET A 394 -14.59 40.45 -31.82
N ALA A 395 -15.05 39.63 -30.87
CA ALA A 395 -16.39 39.75 -30.30
C ALA A 395 -16.64 41.13 -29.69
N ARG A 396 -15.71 41.62 -28.85
CA ARG A 396 -15.82 42.94 -28.21
C ARG A 396 -15.89 44.07 -29.23
N LYS A 397 -15.11 44.00 -30.32
CA LYS A 397 -15.18 44.98 -31.43
C LYS A 397 -16.49 44.87 -32.21
N ALA A 398 -16.98 43.65 -32.44
CA ALA A 398 -18.21 43.41 -33.18
C ALA A 398 -19.45 43.92 -32.43
N LEU A 399 -19.49 43.83 -31.09
CA LEU A 399 -20.63 44.29 -30.27
C LEU A 399 -21.03 45.76 -30.47
N ASP A 400 -20.13 46.61 -30.95
CA ASP A 400 -20.43 48.03 -31.23
C ASP A 400 -21.27 48.22 -32.50
N PHE A 401 -21.24 47.27 -33.43
CA PHE A 401 -21.89 47.35 -34.75
C PHE A 401 -22.90 46.23 -34.99
N ASP A 402 -22.68 45.07 -34.39
CA ASP A 402 -23.45 43.85 -34.52
C ASP A 402 -23.40 43.02 -33.25
N ILE A 403 -24.49 43.10 -32.48
CA ILE A 403 -24.62 42.38 -31.22
C ILE A 403 -24.66 40.86 -31.45
N GLN A 404 -25.31 40.38 -32.51
CA GLN A 404 -25.47 38.94 -32.74
C GLN A 404 -24.13 38.31 -33.11
N GLN A 405 -23.39 38.93 -34.02
CA GLN A 405 -22.05 38.48 -34.39
C GLN A 405 -21.10 38.53 -33.18
N GLY A 406 -21.13 39.62 -32.39
CA GLY A 406 -20.32 39.75 -31.19
C GLY A 406 -20.59 38.66 -30.16
N LEU A 407 -21.87 38.39 -29.86
CA LEU A 407 -22.27 37.35 -28.91
C LEU A 407 -21.85 35.94 -29.38
N ARG A 408 -22.03 35.63 -30.67
CA ARG A 408 -21.62 34.36 -31.26
C ARG A 408 -20.12 34.10 -31.14
N LEU A 409 -19.30 35.10 -31.48
CA LEU A 409 -17.85 35.01 -31.37
C LEU A 409 -17.40 34.85 -29.92
N ALA A 410 -18.03 35.59 -28.99
CA ALA A 410 -17.75 35.47 -27.57
C ALA A 410 -18.12 34.08 -27.03
N ARG A 411 -19.24 33.52 -27.48
CA ARG A 411 -19.68 32.18 -27.10
C ARG A 411 -18.72 31.11 -27.61
N LEU A 412 -18.24 31.23 -28.85
CA LEU A 412 -17.23 30.33 -29.39
C LEU A 412 -15.95 30.36 -28.55
N ALA A 413 -15.45 31.55 -28.19
CA ALA A 413 -14.28 31.69 -27.33
C ALA A 413 -14.51 31.04 -25.94
N LEU A 414 -15.71 31.21 -25.37
CA LEU A 414 -16.06 30.57 -24.11
C LEU A 414 -16.11 29.04 -24.23
N ASP A 415 -16.76 28.50 -25.26
CA ASP A 415 -16.84 27.06 -25.51
C ASP A 415 -15.44 26.44 -25.68
N MET A 416 -14.52 27.17 -26.31
CA MET A 416 -13.10 26.78 -26.41
C MET A 416 -12.44 26.71 -25.02
N VAL A 417 -12.58 27.74 -24.18
CA VAL A 417 -12.02 27.69 -22.83
C VAL A 417 -12.65 26.58 -21.98
N GLU A 418 -13.95 26.36 -22.11
CA GLU A 418 -14.62 25.26 -21.42
C GLU A 418 -14.13 23.89 -21.91
N TYR A 419 -13.82 23.74 -23.20
CA TYR A 419 -13.16 22.53 -23.72
C TYR A 419 -11.77 22.35 -23.10
N TYR A 420 -10.97 23.42 -23.01
CA TYR A 420 -9.68 23.38 -22.36
C TYR A 420 -9.78 22.97 -20.88
N GLU A 421 -10.63 23.62 -20.09
CA GLU A 421 -10.74 23.33 -18.65
C GLU A 421 -11.22 21.90 -18.36
N ASN A 422 -12.17 21.40 -19.15
CA ASN A 422 -12.80 20.10 -18.90
C ASN A 422 -12.06 18.91 -19.51
N GLU A 423 -11.44 19.07 -20.69
CA GLU A 423 -10.86 17.95 -21.43
C GLU A 423 -9.34 18.02 -21.53
N LEU A 424 -8.74 19.19 -21.81
CA LEU A 424 -7.30 19.29 -22.07
C LEU A 424 -6.48 19.49 -20.78
N ARG A 425 -6.90 20.41 -19.92
CA ARG A 425 -6.20 20.76 -18.67
C ARG A 425 -5.94 19.54 -17.78
N PRO A 426 -6.90 18.63 -17.53
CA PRO A 426 -6.66 17.46 -16.69
C PRO A 426 -5.55 16.56 -17.25
N LEU A 427 -5.46 16.41 -18.58
CA LEU A 427 -4.43 15.61 -19.24
C LEU A 427 -3.04 16.22 -19.05
N ILE A 428 -2.93 17.55 -19.21
CA ILE A 428 -1.65 18.27 -19.05
C ILE A 428 -1.20 18.22 -17.59
N GLN A 429 -2.11 18.45 -16.64
CA GLN A 429 -1.80 18.41 -15.21
C GLN A 429 -1.36 17.01 -14.77
N GLU A 430 -2.02 15.96 -15.25
CA GLU A 430 -1.59 14.60 -14.95
C GLU A 430 -0.20 14.32 -15.57
N SER A 431 0.07 14.84 -16.76
CA SER A 431 1.38 14.69 -17.41
C SER A 431 2.50 15.31 -16.58
N GLU A 432 2.32 16.54 -16.11
CA GLU A 432 3.27 17.24 -15.25
C GLU A 432 3.48 16.47 -13.93
N LYS A 433 2.40 16.00 -13.31
CA LYS A 433 2.47 15.17 -12.09
C LYS A 433 3.28 13.90 -12.30
N ARG A 434 3.13 13.24 -13.46
CA ARG A 434 3.88 12.03 -13.80
C ARG A 434 5.36 12.29 -13.96
N VAL A 435 5.75 13.39 -14.59
CA VAL A 435 7.17 13.80 -14.66
C VAL A 435 7.74 14.08 -13.28
N LYS A 436 7.01 14.80 -12.42
CA LYS A 436 7.43 15.06 -11.03
C LYS A 436 7.60 13.77 -10.22
N ARG A 437 6.68 12.81 -10.36
CA ARG A 437 6.77 11.49 -9.72
C ARG A 437 7.96 10.69 -10.24
N LEU A 438 8.15 10.64 -11.56
CA LEU A 438 9.28 9.94 -12.18
C LEU A 438 10.61 10.49 -11.67
N LYS A 439 10.75 11.81 -11.60
CA LYS A 439 11.93 12.46 -11.00
C LYS A 439 12.15 12.02 -9.56
N HIS A 440 11.09 12.07 -8.73
CA HIS A 440 11.19 11.66 -7.34
C HIS A 440 11.61 10.19 -7.20
N GLU A 441 11.01 9.30 -7.98
CA GLU A 441 11.35 7.87 -8.02
C GLU A 441 12.83 7.67 -8.42
N MET A 442 13.33 8.44 -9.39
CA MET A 442 14.73 8.34 -9.83
C MET A 442 15.69 8.79 -8.74
N VAL A 443 15.39 9.92 -8.09
CA VAL A 443 16.20 10.45 -6.99
C VAL A 443 16.22 9.48 -5.80
N VAL A 444 15.07 8.91 -5.43
CA VAL A 444 14.99 7.90 -4.35
C VAL A 444 15.82 6.68 -4.71
N THR A 445 15.68 6.15 -5.93
CA THR A 445 16.44 4.98 -6.39
C THR A 445 17.95 5.25 -6.39
N VAL A 446 18.39 6.43 -6.83
CA VAL A 446 19.81 6.82 -6.77
C VAL A 446 20.31 6.84 -5.33
N ASN A 447 19.57 7.49 -4.42
CA ASN A 447 19.96 7.59 -3.01
C ASN A 447 20.04 6.20 -2.37
N ASP A 448 19.05 5.34 -2.62
CA ASP A 448 19.01 3.97 -2.10
C ASP A 448 20.21 3.13 -2.55
N ILE A 449 20.59 3.24 -3.83
CA ILE A 449 21.78 2.56 -4.37
C ILE A 449 23.04 3.14 -3.72
N VAL A 450 23.19 4.46 -3.66
CA VAL A 450 24.38 5.13 -3.12
C VAL A 450 24.58 4.83 -1.63
N GLU A 451 23.52 4.87 -0.81
CA GLU A 451 23.59 4.54 0.62
C GLU A 451 24.02 3.08 0.85
N ARG A 452 23.45 2.14 0.09
CA ARG A 452 23.82 0.72 0.19
C ARG A 452 25.23 0.46 -0.31
N LEU A 453 25.67 1.15 -1.37
CA LEU A 453 27.07 1.09 -1.83
C LEU A 453 28.04 1.64 -0.79
N LYS A 454 27.73 2.77 -0.13
CA LYS A 454 28.55 3.29 0.98
C LYS A 454 28.64 2.31 2.15
N MET A 455 27.52 1.71 2.54
CA MET A 455 27.52 0.68 3.58
C MET A 455 28.38 -0.52 3.19
N LEU A 456 28.31 -0.95 1.92
CA LEU A 456 29.16 -2.01 1.39
C LEU A 456 30.64 -1.61 1.42
N GLU A 457 30.99 -0.40 0.96
CA GLU A 457 32.36 0.14 1.00
C GLU A 457 32.91 0.19 2.43
N GLU A 458 32.12 0.64 3.41
CA GLU A 458 32.50 0.71 4.82
C GLU A 458 32.76 -0.68 5.40
N LEU A 459 31.88 -1.65 5.16
CA LEU A 459 32.06 -3.03 5.62
C LEU A 459 33.31 -3.67 5.02
N LEU A 460 33.50 -3.54 3.70
CA LEU A 460 34.67 -4.09 3.01
C LEU A 460 35.97 -3.44 3.50
N SER A 461 35.99 -2.11 3.70
CA SER A 461 37.19 -1.37 4.12
C SER A 461 37.54 -1.61 5.59
N SER A 462 36.55 -1.78 6.46
CA SER A 462 36.79 -1.90 7.91
C SER A 462 37.26 -3.29 8.30
N TYR A 463 36.70 -4.33 7.66
CA TYR A 463 36.89 -5.72 8.09
C TYR A 463 37.72 -6.56 7.11
N ILE A 464 37.54 -6.38 5.79
CA ILE A 464 38.06 -7.33 4.80
C ILE A 464 39.36 -6.85 4.14
N PHE A 465 39.49 -5.57 3.83
CA PHE A 465 40.61 -5.01 3.08
C PHE A 465 41.48 -4.06 3.92
N THR A 466 42.75 -3.91 3.55
CA THR A 466 43.70 -3.04 4.29
C THR A 466 43.57 -1.56 3.98
N GLU A 467 43.07 -1.18 2.81
CA GLU A 467 42.84 0.23 2.43
C GLU A 467 41.37 0.47 2.08
N LYS A 468 41.01 1.75 2.01
CA LYS A 468 39.66 2.20 1.69
C LYS A 468 39.25 1.79 0.26
N ILE A 469 38.16 1.04 0.16
CA ILE A 469 37.55 0.66 -1.11
C ILE A 469 36.62 1.78 -1.59
N SER A 470 36.60 1.98 -2.91
CA SER A 470 35.58 2.77 -3.59
C SER A 470 34.99 1.95 -4.73
N ILE A 471 33.66 1.95 -4.80
CA ILE A 471 32.83 1.26 -5.79
C ILE A 471 32.22 2.33 -6.70
N ASP A 472 32.64 2.36 -7.95
CA ASP A 472 32.05 3.21 -8.99
C ASP A 472 31.13 2.37 -9.87
N LEU A 473 29.81 2.57 -9.71
CA LEU A 473 28.76 1.86 -10.44
C LEU A 473 28.18 2.77 -11.54
N LEU A 474 28.46 2.45 -12.81
CA LEU A 474 28.04 3.27 -13.97
C LEU A 474 26.51 3.51 -14.03
N MET A 475 25.71 2.56 -13.52
CA MET A 475 24.25 2.67 -13.44
C MET A 475 23.77 3.89 -12.64
N VAL A 476 24.51 4.31 -11.61
CA VAL A 476 24.21 5.52 -10.84
C VAL A 476 24.46 6.77 -11.68
N ASN A 477 25.51 6.76 -12.51
CA ASN A 477 25.79 7.86 -13.44
C ASN A 477 24.71 7.95 -14.53
N GLU A 478 24.24 6.81 -15.06
CA GLU A 478 23.10 6.77 -15.99
C GLU A 478 21.84 7.40 -15.39
N LEU A 479 21.50 7.08 -14.14
CA LEU A 479 20.34 7.67 -13.45
C LEU A 479 20.52 9.17 -13.19
N ASN A 480 21.71 9.60 -12.76
CA ASN A 480 22.01 11.03 -12.53
C ASN A 480 21.95 11.85 -13.83
N GLU A 481 22.46 11.31 -14.93
CA GLU A 481 22.33 11.91 -16.26
C GLU A 481 20.86 11.97 -16.70
N ALA A 482 20.10 10.90 -16.47
CA ALA A 482 18.66 10.86 -16.76
C ALA A 482 17.87 11.91 -15.95
N ILE A 483 18.19 12.11 -14.67
CA ILE A 483 17.57 13.16 -13.84
C ILE A 483 17.88 14.55 -14.41
N ARG A 484 19.13 14.82 -14.83
CA ARG A 484 19.52 16.09 -15.45
C ARG A 484 18.79 16.33 -16.77
N LEU A 485 18.72 15.32 -17.63
CA LEU A 485 18.00 15.38 -18.90
C LEU A 485 16.49 15.56 -18.70
N LEU A 486 15.92 14.91 -17.68
CA LEU A 486 14.51 15.07 -17.31
C LEU A 486 14.23 16.51 -16.91
N ASP A 487 15.07 17.12 -16.07
CA ASP A 487 14.94 18.52 -15.66
C ASP A 487 15.10 19.48 -16.85
N GLU A 488 16.07 19.23 -17.73
CA GLU A 488 16.25 20.00 -18.96
C GLU A 488 15.00 19.96 -19.84
N ILE A 489 14.45 18.77 -20.10
CA ILE A 489 13.26 18.61 -20.96
C ILE A 489 12.01 19.20 -20.29
N ALA A 490 11.84 19.00 -18.98
CA ALA A 490 10.71 19.51 -18.22
C ALA A 490 10.65 21.04 -18.23
N GLU A 491 11.79 21.71 -18.03
CA GLU A 491 11.90 23.16 -17.98
C GLU A 491 12.03 23.82 -19.36
N LYS A 492 12.52 23.11 -20.38
CA LYS A 492 12.70 23.66 -21.73
C LYS A 492 11.39 24.08 -22.37
N ARG A 493 11.29 25.34 -22.80
CA ARG A 493 10.23 25.77 -23.72
C ARG A 493 10.54 25.24 -25.12
N LEU A 494 9.61 24.50 -25.72
CA LEU A 494 9.80 23.95 -27.06
C LEU A 494 9.41 24.98 -28.12
N ASN A 495 10.13 24.98 -29.24
CA ASN A 495 9.73 25.74 -30.41
C ASN A 495 8.67 24.96 -31.19
N ASP A 496 7.52 25.58 -31.42
CA ASP A 496 6.39 25.00 -32.15
C ASP A 496 6.77 24.48 -33.55
N GLU A 497 7.65 25.18 -34.28
CA GLU A 497 8.08 24.76 -35.62
C GLU A 497 8.96 23.51 -35.58
N GLU A 498 9.82 23.41 -34.57
CA GLU A 498 10.67 22.23 -34.35
C GLU A 498 9.82 21.03 -33.98
N VAL A 499 8.85 21.21 -33.06
CA VAL A 499 7.93 20.15 -32.64
C VAL A 499 7.11 19.64 -33.82
N LEU A 500 6.56 20.54 -34.65
CA LEU A 500 5.77 20.15 -35.80
C LEU A 500 6.59 19.35 -36.82
N LYS A 501 7.83 19.79 -37.09
CA LYS A 501 8.74 19.08 -37.98
C LYS A 501 9.07 17.68 -37.46
N GLU A 502 9.35 17.55 -36.16
CA GLU A 502 9.61 16.26 -35.51
C GLU A 502 8.39 15.34 -35.56
N LEU A 503 7.17 15.87 -35.34
CA LEU A 503 5.93 15.12 -35.43
C LEU A 503 5.61 14.65 -36.86
N ASP A 504 5.86 15.50 -37.87
CA ASP A 504 5.69 15.12 -39.27
C ASP A 504 6.64 13.99 -39.67
N ASP A 505 7.89 14.07 -39.23
CA ASP A 505 8.88 13.01 -39.49
C ASP A 505 8.55 11.72 -38.72
N LEU A 506 8.02 11.84 -37.50
CA LEU A 506 7.53 10.71 -36.72
C LEU A 506 6.31 10.04 -37.39
N TRP A 507 5.38 10.84 -37.92
CA TRP A 507 4.18 10.35 -38.61
C TRP A 507 4.52 9.64 -39.91
N LYS A 508 5.52 10.12 -40.66
CA LYS A 508 6.04 9.43 -41.86
C LYS A 508 6.63 8.06 -41.53
N ARG A 509 7.28 7.90 -40.37
CA ARG A 509 7.90 6.64 -39.93
C ARG A 509 6.90 5.64 -39.35
N HIS A 510 5.93 6.12 -38.57
CA HIS A 510 5.01 5.29 -37.80
C HIS A 510 3.57 5.69 -38.08
N ARG A 511 3.11 5.46 -39.32
CA ARG A 511 1.78 5.92 -39.75
C ARG A 511 0.66 5.06 -39.17
N GLY A 512 -0.46 5.70 -38.83
CA GLY A 512 -1.69 5.01 -38.44
C GLY A 512 -1.64 4.45 -37.02
N LYS A 513 -1.86 3.15 -36.84
CA LYS A 513 -1.94 2.53 -35.51
C LYS A 513 -0.60 2.45 -34.79
N GLU A 514 0.51 2.54 -35.53
CA GLU A 514 1.87 2.52 -35.00
C GLU A 514 2.31 3.88 -34.46
N PHE A 515 1.55 4.95 -34.73
CA PHE A 515 1.90 6.28 -34.25
C PHE A 515 1.81 6.34 -32.72
N PRO A 516 2.80 6.90 -32.00
CA PRO A 516 2.82 6.89 -30.55
C PRO A 516 1.59 7.54 -29.88
N PHE A 517 0.90 8.43 -30.60
CA PHE A 517 -0.24 9.18 -30.11
C PHE A 517 -1.59 8.66 -30.67
N TYR A 518 -1.65 7.40 -31.09
CA TYR A 518 -2.89 6.81 -31.61
C TYR A 518 -3.96 6.72 -30.52
N PHE A 519 -5.17 7.25 -30.81
CA PHE A 519 -6.18 7.46 -29.77
C PHE A 519 -6.78 6.18 -29.14
N ARG A 520 -6.60 5.02 -29.81
CA ARG A 520 -6.96 3.68 -29.29
C ARG A 520 -5.72 2.84 -28.96
N GLY A 521 -4.55 3.47 -28.82
CA GLY A 521 -3.31 2.81 -28.41
C GLY A 521 -3.36 2.28 -26.98
N GLN A 522 -2.28 1.64 -26.54
CA GLN A 522 -2.21 0.90 -25.27
C GLN A 522 -1.98 1.76 -24.01
N GLY A 523 -1.92 3.09 -24.13
CA GLY A 523 -1.58 3.99 -23.03
C GLY A 523 -2.74 4.89 -22.56
N PRO A 524 -2.64 5.47 -21.35
CA PRO A 524 -3.60 6.45 -20.86
C PRO A 524 -3.54 7.77 -21.65
N LEU A 525 -4.68 8.48 -21.75
CA LEU A 525 -4.83 9.68 -22.60
C LEU A 525 -3.83 10.81 -22.30
N TYR A 526 -3.31 10.92 -21.07
CA TYR A 526 -2.30 11.95 -20.75
C TYR A 526 -0.97 11.72 -21.50
N MET A 527 -0.71 10.51 -22.02
CA MET A 527 0.44 10.23 -22.89
C MET A 527 0.35 10.92 -24.25
N PHE A 528 -0.77 11.56 -24.57
CA PHE A 528 -0.89 12.47 -25.71
C PHE A 528 -0.02 13.72 -25.55
N ASN A 529 0.57 13.95 -24.38
CA ASN A 529 1.53 15.00 -24.17
C ASN A 529 2.87 14.74 -24.88
N TYR A 530 3.27 15.63 -25.78
CA TYR A 530 4.51 15.48 -26.55
C TYR A 530 5.76 15.43 -25.68
N LYS A 531 5.80 16.20 -24.57
CA LYS A 531 6.96 16.20 -23.67
C LYS A 531 7.13 14.87 -22.94
N LEU A 532 6.05 14.24 -22.51
CA LEU A 532 6.13 12.90 -21.91
C LEU A 532 6.72 11.88 -22.89
N TRP A 533 6.29 11.94 -24.16
CA TRP A 533 6.88 11.12 -25.21
C TRP A 533 8.37 11.44 -25.42
N LEU A 534 8.76 12.71 -25.43
CA LEU A 534 10.16 13.13 -25.57
C LEU A 534 11.03 12.62 -24.41
N ILE A 535 10.51 12.67 -23.18
CA ILE A 535 11.16 12.11 -21.98
C ILE A 535 11.33 10.60 -22.15
N HIS A 536 10.27 9.87 -22.49
CA HIS A 536 10.36 8.42 -22.72
C HIS A 536 11.35 8.07 -23.85
N ASN A 537 11.32 8.80 -24.96
CA ASN A 537 12.18 8.52 -26.11
C ASN A 537 13.67 8.80 -25.81
N ARG A 538 13.98 9.90 -25.13
CA ARG A 538 15.37 10.23 -24.75
C ARG A 538 15.88 9.37 -23.58
N LEU A 539 15.01 8.96 -22.67
CA LEU A 539 15.34 8.15 -21.51
C LEU A 539 14.94 6.67 -21.68
N ARG A 540 14.85 6.17 -22.92
CA ARG A 540 14.37 4.81 -23.21
C ARG A 540 15.18 3.71 -22.53
N ASN A 541 16.44 3.97 -22.19
CA ASN A 541 17.30 3.02 -21.46
C ASN A 541 17.04 3.02 -19.95
N VAL A 542 16.31 4.02 -19.44
CA VAL A 542 16.06 4.24 -18.00
C VAL A 542 14.59 4.06 -17.65
N VAL A 543 13.69 4.34 -18.60
CA VAL A 543 12.26 4.49 -18.38
C VAL A 543 11.49 3.60 -19.35
N ASP A 544 10.38 3.01 -18.88
CA ASP A 544 9.43 2.26 -19.70
C ASP A 544 8.01 2.87 -19.57
N ILE A 545 7.10 2.45 -20.45
CA ILE A 545 5.67 2.78 -20.40
C ILE A 545 4.88 1.51 -20.09
N ASP A 546 4.17 1.52 -18.97
CA ASP A 546 3.24 0.47 -18.56
C ASP A 546 1.79 1.01 -18.51
N SER A 547 0.85 0.18 -18.03
CA SER A 547 -0.56 0.56 -17.88
C SER A 547 -0.79 1.69 -16.87
N SER A 548 0.13 1.91 -15.95
CA SER A 548 0.10 2.95 -14.93
C SER A 548 0.73 4.26 -15.40
N GLY A 549 1.55 4.23 -16.46
CA GLY A 549 2.17 5.39 -17.09
C GLY A 549 3.64 5.21 -17.40
N ILE A 550 4.39 6.29 -17.24
CA ILE A 550 5.85 6.34 -17.41
C ILE A 550 6.52 5.97 -16.07
N THR A 551 7.36 4.93 -16.05
CA THR A 551 7.98 4.39 -14.82
C THR A 551 9.45 4.03 -15.04
N ILE A 552 10.24 3.97 -13.97
CA ILE A 552 11.64 3.53 -14.07
C ILE A 552 11.69 2.05 -14.40
N ARG A 553 12.62 1.67 -15.28
CA ARG A 553 12.87 0.27 -15.62
C ARG A 553 13.16 -0.58 -14.39
N GLN A 554 12.60 -1.77 -14.38
CA GLN A 554 12.69 -2.72 -13.27
C GLN A 554 14.15 -3.03 -12.87
N ARG A 555 15.09 -3.05 -13.84
CA ARG A 555 16.52 -3.29 -13.59
C ARG A 555 17.15 -2.40 -12.50
N PHE A 556 16.67 -1.16 -12.34
CA PHE A 556 17.19 -0.24 -11.31
C PHE A 556 16.59 -0.53 -9.93
N LYS A 557 15.34 -0.99 -9.88
CA LYS A 557 14.70 -1.45 -8.64
C LYS A 557 15.35 -2.73 -8.16
N ASP A 558 15.57 -3.68 -9.08
CA ASP A 558 16.25 -4.94 -8.79
C ASP A 558 17.69 -4.70 -8.32
N ALA A 559 18.38 -3.67 -8.85
CA ALA A 559 19.72 -3.28 -8.39
C ALA A 559 19.77 -2.94 -6.89
N VAL A 560 18.78 -2.20 -6.38
CA VAL A 560 18.68 -1.87 -4.94
C VAL A 560 18.60 -3.13 -4.10
N GLU A 561 17.66 -4.03 -4.40
CA GLU A 561 17.46 -5.28 -3.66
C GLU A 561 18.69 -6.18 -3.72
N ARG A 562 19.36 -6.23 -4.87
CA ARG A 562 20.55 -7.05 -5.10
C ARG A 562 21.76 -6.56 -4.31
N ILE A 563 22.00 -5.24 -4.29
CA ILE A 563 23.06 -4.65 -3.47
C ILE A 563 22.76 -4.87 -1.98
N GLU A 564 21.50 -4.79 -1.56
CA GLU A 564 21.11 -5.08 -0.17
C GLU A 564 21.36 -6.54 0.24
N LYS A 565 21.03 -7.49 -0.64
CA LYS A 565 21.38 -8.91 -0.47
C LYS A 565 22.89 -9.12 -0.39
N LEU A 566 23.66 -8.38 -1.19
CA LEU A 566 25.11 -8.42 -1.17
C LEU A 566 25.68 -7.88 0.15
N VAL A 567 25.18 -6.74 0.64
CA VAL A 567 25.53 -6.19 1.97
C VAL A 567 25.25 -7.22 3.07
N SER A 568 24.09 -7.87 3.02
CA SER A 568 23.71 -8.89 4.00
C SER A 568 24.63 -10.12 3.95
N TYR A 569 25.04 -10.53 2.74
CA TYR A 569 26.03 -11.58 2.56
C TYR A 569 27.40 -11.22 3.15
N VAL A 570 27.86 -9.98 2.97
CA VAL A 570 29.11 -9.49 3.57
C VAL A 570 29.03 -9.47 5.09
N LYS A 571 27.93 -8.94 5.65
CA LYS A 571 27.71 -8.91 7.12
C LYS A 571 27.80 -10.31 7.72
N LYS A 572 27.16 -11.30 7.10
CA LYS A 572 27.23 -12.69 7.57
C LYS A 572 28.65 -13.24 7.52
N ALA A 573 29.40 -12.94 6.47
CA ALA A 573 30.80 -13.39 6.37
C ALA A 573 31.70 -12.74 7.44
N ILE A 574 31.41 -11.48 7.83
CA ILE A 574 32.07 -10.78 8.93
C ILE A 574 31.70 -11.40 10.28
N GLU A 575 30.41 -11.64 10.53
CA GLU A 575 29.93 -12.30 11.75
C GLU A 575 30.57 -13.69 11.96
N ASP A 576 30.66 -14.48 10.88
CA ASP A 576 31.37 -15.75 10.90
C ASP A 576 32.87 -15.58 11.25
N ALA A 577 33.50 -14.47 10.85
CA ALA A 577 34.90 -14.18 11.18
C ALA A 577 35.08 -13.74 12.64
N GLU A 578 34.17 -12.91 13.15
CA GLU A 578 34.13 -12.49 14.56
C GLU A 578 33.93 -13.69 15.49
N ASN A 579 33.10 -14.66 15.11
CA ASN A 579 32.95 -15.90 15.86
C ASN A 579 34.27 -16.70 15.94
N VAL A 580 35.04 -16.75 14.85
CA VAL A 580 36.35 -17.43 14.84
C VAL A 580 37.37 -16.67 15.71
N ASP A 581 37.25 -15.34 15.79
CA ASP A 581 38.06 -14.54 16.71
C ASP A 581 37.71 -14.82 18.18
N ALA A 582 36.42 -14.94 18.51
CA ALA A 582 35.97 -15.33 19.85
C ALA A 582 36.43 -16.76 20.23
N ASP A 583 36.42 -17.70 19.27
CA ASP A 583 36.98 -19.05 19.46
C ASP A 583 38.49 -19.00 19.73
N ARG A 584 39.22 -18.10 19.04
CA ARG A 584 40.65 -17.84 19.28
C ARG A 584 40.88 -17.31 20.70
N GLU A 585 40.12 -16.32 21.15
CA GLU A 585 40.22 -15.78 22.51
C GLU A 585 39.95 -16.87 23.57
N THR A 586 38.90 -17.68 23.36
CA THR A 586 38.57 -18.81 24.24
C THR A 586 39.72 -19.82 24.31
N LEU A 587 40.38 -20.11 23.18
CA LEU A 587 41.54 -20.99 23.14
C LEU A 587 42.76 -20.39 23.88
N VAL A 588 42.98 -19.07 23.76
CA VAL A 588 44.03 -18.36 24.50
C VAL A 588 43.81 -18.47 26.01
N GLU A 589 42.58 -18.29 26.49
CA GLU A 589 42.24 -18.46 27.91
C GLU A 589 42.51 -19.89 28.40
N LYS A 590 42.11 -20.90 27.62
CA LYS A 590 42.39 -22.31 27.93
C LYS A 590 43.88 -22.61 27.99
N LEU A 591 44.67 -22.09 27.04
CA LEU A 591 46.13 -22.24 27.06
C LEU A 591 46.75 -21.62 28.32
N ARG A 592 46.25 -20.46 28.77
CA ARG A 592 46.69 -19.82 30.03
C ARG A 592 46.34 -20.62 31.28
N SER A 593 45.32 -21.47 31.24
CA SER A 593 44.99 -22.37 32.37
C SER A 593 45.88 -23.61 32.47
N SER A 594 46.61 -23.98 31.42
CA SER A 594 47.52 -25.13 31.43
C SER A 594 48.90 -24.73 31.96
N GLU A 595 49.42 -25.47 32.94
CA GLU A 595 50.74 -25.17 33.53
C GLU A 595 51.92 -25.46 32.59
N ILE A 596 51.72 -26.29 31.56
CA ILE A 596 52.74 -26.60 30.54
C ILE A 596 52.58 -25.74 29.28
N LEU A 597 51.34 -25.47 28.83
CA LEU A 597 51.09 -24.84 27.54
C LEU A 597 50.93 -23.30 27.59
N THR A 598 51.02 -22.67 28.76
CA THR A 598 50.80 -21.22 28.94
C THR A 598 51.62 -20.34 27.99
N SER A 599 52.88 -20.70 27.72
CA SER A 599 53.77 -19.90 26.85
C SER A 599 53.30 -19.83 25.39
N LEU A 600 52.45 -20.76 24.94
CA LEU A 600 51.88 -20.78 23.59
C LEU A 600 50.70 -19.81 23.42
N ALA A 601 50.13 -19.30 24.52
CA ALA A 601 49.01 -18.36 24.48
C ALA A 601 49.35 -17.08 23.71
N GLU A 602 50.55 -16.51 23.93
CA GLU A 602 51.01 -15.31 23.22
C GLU A 602 51.24 -15.53 21.72
N VAL A 603 51.53 -16.78 21.30
CA VAL A 603 51.74 -17.11 19.88
C VAL A 603 50.41 -17.18 19.14
N ILE A 604 49.36 -17.73 19.77
CA ILE A 604 48.00 -17.76 19.20
C ILE A 604 47.36 -16.37 19.18
N ASP A 605 47.60 -15.57 20.23
CA ASP A 605 47.08 -14.20 20.34
C ASP A 605 47.58 -13.29 19.18
N ARG A 606 48.76 -13.60 18.63
CA ARG A 606 49.35 -12.91 17.47
C ARG A 606 48.87 -13.40 16.10
N ILE A 607 47.97 -14.39 16.03
CA ILE A 607 47.37 -14.81 14.75
C ILE A 607 46.43 -13.72 14.29
N GLU A 608 46.89 -12.89 13.34
CA GLU A 608 46.05 -11.89 12.68
C GLU A 608 45.28 -12.51 11.52
N PHE A 609 43.98 -12.22 11.42
CA PHE A 609 43.20 -12.54 10.23
C PHE A 609 43.68 -11.66 9.07
N THR A 610 44.37 -12.25 8.10
CA THR A 610 44.98 -11.53 6.99
C THR A 610 43.90 -10.80 6.17
N LYS A 611 43.91 -9.47 6.23
CA LYS A 611 43.11 -8.61 5.35
C LYS A 611 43.64 -8.68 3.92
N LEU A 612 42.74 -8.61 2.94
CA LEU A 612 43.09 -8.62 1.53
C LEU A 612 43.73 -7.28 1.09
N LYS A 613 44.61 -7.35 0.09
CA LYS A 613 45.13 -6.15 -0.58
C LYS A 613 44.02 -5.44 -1.33
N PRO A 614 44.05 -4.09 -1.36
CA PRO A 614 42.95 -3.30 -1.91
C PRO A 614 42.74 -3.53 -3.41
N MET A 615 41.47 -3.54 -3.80
CA MET A 615 41.02 -3.54 -5.19
C MET A 615 40.06 -2.36 -5.37
N LYS A 616 40.25 -1.56 -6.42
CA LYS A 616 39.24 -0.59 -6.84
C LYS A 616 38.20 -1.31 -7.68
N PHE A 617 36.94 -1.28 -7.25
CA PHE A 617 35.84 -1.86 -8.01
C PHE A 617 35.25 -0.78 -8.93
N LYS A 618 35.69 -0.78 -10.19
CA LYS A 618 35.01 -0.03 -11.24
C LYS A 618 34.16 -1.01 -12.05
N VAL A 619 32.83 -0.92 -11.89
CA VAL A 619 31.89 -1.93 -12.38
C VAL A 619 30.78 -1.29 -13.19
N SER A 620 30.43 -1.94 -14.28
CA SER A 620 29.42 -1.46 -15.21
C SER A 620 28.02 -1.85 -14.76
N THR A 621 27.90 -3.04 -14.15
CA THR A 621 26.62 -3.65 -13.75
C THR A 621 26.66 -4.18 -12.32
N VAL A 622 25.48 -4.40 -11.73
CA VAL A 622 25.36 -5.06 -10.43
C VAL A 622 25.80 -6.52 -10.49
N ASP A 623 25.67 -7.19 -11.64
CA ASP A 623 26.19 -8.56 -11.83
C ASP A 623 27.72 -8.62 -11.67
N GLU A 624 28.43 -7.66 -12.27
CA GLU A 624 29.88 -7.54 -12.14
C GLU A 624 30.28 -7.23 -10.70
N LEU A 625 29.55 -6.34 -10.03
CA LEU A 625 29.75 -6.02 -8.62
C LEU A 625 29.57 -7.25 -7.72
N GLU A 626 28.46 -7.96 -7.87
CA GLU A 626 28.17 -9.16 -7.10
C GLU A 626 29.24 -10.23 -7.32
N ARG A 627 29.66 -10.46 -8.56
CA ARG A 627 30.72 -11.43 -8.86
C ARG A 627 32.02 -11.07 -8.16
N LEU A 628 32.51 -9.84 -8.36
CA LEU A 628 33.79 -9.39 -7.79
C LEU A 628 33.79 -9.40 -6.26
N VAL A 629 32.69 -8.97 -5.63
CA VAL A 629 32.55 -8.97 -4.17
C VAL A 629 32.42 -10.41 -3.64
N ARG A 630 31.61 -11.27 -4.28
CA ARG A 630 31.49 -12.68 -3.87
C ARG A 630 32.78 -13.45 -4.04
N ASP A 631 33.52 -13.24 -5.12
CA ASP A 631 34.82 -13.90 -5.35
C ASP A 631 35.84 -13.48 -4.27
N SER A 632 35.91 -12.17 -3.99
CA SER A 632 36.80 -11.62 -2.95
C SER A 632 36.45 -12.15 -1.56
N ILE A 633 35.15 -12.12 -1.20
CA ILE A 633 34.67 -12.63 0.09
C ILE A 633 34.85 -14.14 0.17
N SER A 634 34.60 -14.90 -0.89
CA SER A 634 34.77 -16.36 -0.87
C SER A 634 36.24 -16.73 -0.63
N SER A 635 37.19 -16.02 -1.24
CA SER A 635 38.61 -16.22 -0.99
C SER A 635 39.00 -15.91 0.47
N TRP A 636 38.55 -14.77 1.00
CA TRP A 636 38.83 -14.36 2.38
C TRP A 636 38.16 -15.29 3.40
N HIS A 637 36.90 -15.64 3.16
CA HIS A 637 36.11 -16.50 4.02
C HIS A 637 36.60 -17.97 3.98
N ALA A 638 37.11 -18.45 2.85
CA ALA A 638 37.80 -19.75 2.79
C ALA A 638 39.07 -19.78 3.66
N HIS A 639 39.82 -18.67 3.67
CA HIS A 639 40.98 -18.53 4.54
C HIS A 639 40.58 -18.55 6.02
N ILE A 640 39.53 -17.81 6.40
CA ILE A 640 38.99 -17.82 7.77
C ILE A 640 38.49 -19.21 8.18
N ARG A 641 37.73 -19.91 7.33
CA ARG A 641 37.29 -21.28 7.63
C ARG A 641 38.45 -22.24 7.82
N SER A 642 39.52 -22.08 7.04
CA SER A 642 40.73 -22.88 7.25
C SER A 642 41.34 -22.61 8.62
N ILE A 643 41.41 -21.34 9.05
CA ILE A 643 41.86 -20.99 10.42
C ILE A 643 40.92 -21.58 11.47
N ALA A 644 39.60 -21.44 11.29
CA ALA A 644 38.59 -21.98 12.21
C ALA A 644 38.76 -23.49 12.42
N THR A 645 38.85 -24.28 11.34
CA THR A 645 39.06 -25.74 11.44
C THR A 645 40.35 -26.08 12.19
N LYS A 646 41.44 -25.35 11.94
CA LYS A 646 42.70 -25.55 12.65
C LYS A 646 42.61 -25.16 14.13
N LEU A 647 41.91 -24.08 14.46
CA LEU A 647 41.66 -23.66 15.85
C LEU A 647 40.81 -24.68 16.59
N THR A 648 39.72 -25.20 16.01
CA THR A 648 38.88 -26.22 16.64
C THR A 648 39.66 -27.52 16.87
N GLU A 649 40.46 -27.97 15.90
CA GLU A 649 41.32 -29.14 16.07
C GLU A 649 42.37 -28.94 17.18
N LEU A 650 42.94 -27.74 17.26
CA LEU A 650 43.91 -27.38 18.30
C LEU A 650 43.24 -27.29 19.67
N GLN A 651 42.05 -26.70 19.77
CA GLN A 651 41.28 -26.60 21.00
C GLN A 651 40.96 -27.99 21.57
N ASN A 652 40.53 -28.92 20.72
CA ASN A 652 40.30 -30.32 21.13
C ASN A 652 41.58 -31.02 21.63
N ALA A 653 42.75 -30.65 21.09
CA ALA A 653 44.03 -31.20 21.55
C ALA A 653 44.47 -30.58 22.89
N VAL A 654 44.26 -29.27 23.07
CA VAL A 654 44.53 -28.56 24.33
C VAL A 654 43.62 -29.06 25.45
N ASP A 655 42.32 -29.25 25.17
CA ASP A 655 41.37 -29.80 26.15
C ASP A 655 41.79 -31.19 26.65
N LYS A 656 42.35 -32.04 25.76
CA LYS A 656 42.91 -33.34 26.16
C LYS A 656 44.14 -33.20 27.05
N VAL A 657 45.03 -32.24 26.77
CA VAL A 657 46.21 -31.99 27.60
C VAL A 657 45.79 -31.52 28.99
N ILE A 658 44.90 -30.54 29.09
CA ILE A 658 44.40 -30.04 30.39
C ILE A 658 43.76 -31.16 31.20
N ALA A 659 42.90 -31.98 30.58
CA ALA A 659 42.28 -33.12 31.25
C ALA A 659 43.32 -34.13 31.78
N LEU A 660 44.37 -34.42 30.99
CA LEU A 660 45.46 -35.31 31.41
C LEU A 660 46.32 -34.70 32.53
N GLU A 661 46.59 -33.38 32.49
CA GLU A 661 47.29 -32.66 33.57
C GLU A 661 46.51 -32.75 34.89
N GLU A 662 45.20 -32.47 34.87
CA GLU A 662 44.33 -32.55 36.03
C GLU A 662 44.20 -33.98 36.58
N GLU A 663 44.15 -34.99 35.70
CA GLU A 663 44.06 -36.39 36.09
C GLU A 663 45.38 -36.86 36.73
N LEU A 664 46.53 -36.52 36.13
CA LEU A 664 47.86 -36.79 36.67
C LEU A 664 48.07 -36.14 38.04
N ALA A 665 47.70 -34.86 38.19
CA ALA A 665 47.84 -34.15 39.46
C ALA A 665 46.99 -34.81 40.56
N ARG A 666 45.74 -35.18 40.26
CA ARG A 666 44.87 -35.91 41.19
C ARG A 666 45.43 -37.28 41.57
N TYR A 667 45.93 -38.04 40.60
CA TYR A 667 46.46 -39.38 40.82
C TYR A 667 47.77 -39.35 41.63
N ALA A 668 48.66 -38.40 41.35
CA ALA A 668 49.89 -38.19 42.10
C ALA A 668 49.62 -37.76 43.56
N ALA A 669 48.66 -36.87 43.80
CA ALA A 669 48.26 -36.46 45.14
C ALA A 669 47.68 -37.64 45.95
N ARG A 670 46.86 -38.49 45.32
CA ARG A 670 46.33 -39.71 45.95
C ARG A 670 47.44 -40.69 46.33
N LEU A 671 48.37 -40.98 45.41
CA LEU A 671 49.49 -41.89 45.68
C LEU A 671 50.41 -41.36 46.79
N ARG A 672 50.68 -40.06 46.84
CA ARG A 672 51.45 -39.44 47.95
C ARG A 672 50.76 -39.65 49.30
N HIS A 673 49.44 -39.46 49.36
CA HIS A 673 48.67 -39.67 50.59
C HIS A 673 48.68 -41.15 51.02
N GLU A 674 48.53 -42.10 50.09
CA GLU A 674 48.61 -43.52 50.40
C GLU A 674 50.02 -43.92 50.87
N VAL A 675 51.08 -43.40 50.22
CA VAL A 675 52.47 -43.61 50.65
C VAL A 675 52.72 -43.08 52.07
N GLU A 676 52.27 -41.87 52.42
CA GLU A 676 52.40 -41.32 53.76
C GLU A 676 51.68 -42.17 54.82
N LYS A 677 50.46 -42.63 54.51
CA LYS A 677 49.67 -43.51 55.37
C LYS A 677 50.40 -44.82 55.67
N TYR A 678 50.92 -45.50 54.65
CA TYR A 678 51.62 -46.78 54.84
C TYR A 678 52.99 -46.61 55.48
N LYS A 679 53.71 -45.52 55.17
CA LYS A 679 54.98 -45.20 55.82
C LYS A 679 54.81 -44.99 57.33
N GLY A 680 53.77 -44.27 57.75
CA GLY A 680 53.44 -44.12 59.17
C GLY A 680 53.11 -45.45 59.87
N LEU A 681 52.53 -46.41 59.15
CA LEU A 681 52.22 -47.75 59.66
C LEU A 681 53.49 -48.60 59.85
N ILE A 682 54.42 -48.53 58.89
CA ILE A 682 55.68 -49.28 58.94
C ILE A 682 56.64 -48.68 59.98
N ASP A 683 56.76 -47.35 60.05
CA ASP A 683 57.66 -46.69 61.01
C ASP A 683 57.24 -46.99 62.47
N GLY A 684 55.95 -47.22 62.72
CA GLY A 684 55.43 -47.62 64.03
C GLY A 684 55.58 -49.12 64.37
N CYS A 685 55.37 -50.00 63.39
CA CYS A 685 55.13 -51.44 63.62
C CYS A 685 56.05 -52.39 62.83
N GLY A 686 56.97 -51.86 62.01
CA GLY A 686 57.71 -52.62 61.00
C GLY A 686 58.60 -53.74 61.54
N ASN A 687 59.01 -53.67 62.81
CA ASN A 687 59.81 -54.72 63.45
C ASN A 687 58.99 -55.94 63.88
N VAL A 688 57.66 -55.89 63.77
CA VAL A 688 56.72 -56.91 64.29
C VAL A 688 56.16 -57.80 63.17
N PHE A 689 56.25 -57.38 61.91
CA PHE A 689 55.58 -58.02 60.78
C PHE A 689 56.57 -58.40 59.67
N GLU A 690 56.45 -59.62 59.13
CA GLU A 690 57.42 -60.17 58.17
C GLU A 690 57.44 -59.43 56.83
N HIS A 691 56.34 -58.78 56.45
CA HIS A 691 56.19 -58.09 55.16
C HIS A 691 56.69 -56.63 55.15
N ALA A 692 57.11 -56.08 56.31
CA ALA A 692 57.53 -54.68 56.42
C ALA A 692 58.72 -54.28 55.52
N PRO A 693 59.78 -55.10 55.33
CA PRO A 693 60.88 -54.77 54.43
C PRO A 693 60.46 -54.69 52.96
N GLN A 694 59.45 -55.47 52.56
CA GLN A 694 58.93 -55.49 51.20
C GLN A 694 58.05 -54.26 50.93
N CYS A 695 57.32 -53.80 51.95
CA CYS A 695 56.57 -52.56 51.92
C CYS A 695 57.46 -51.31 51.81
N TYR A 696 58.62 -51.27 52.48
CA TYR A 696 59.59 -50.19 52.30
C TYR A 696 60.09 -50.08 50.86
N LYS A 697 60.40 -51.23 50.23
CA LYS A 697 60.81 -51.27 48.82
C LYS A 697 59.70 -50.79 47.88
N GLU A 698 58.45 -51.19 48.13
CA GLU A 698 57.31 -50.72 47.34
C GLU A 698 57.10 -49.21 47.50
N ILE A 699 57.13 -48.67 48.71
CA ILE A 699 56.99 -47.24 48.98
C ILE A 699 58.12 -46.43 48.35
N GLU A 700 59.37 -46.90 48.45
CA GLU A 700 60.51 -46.24 47.83
C GLU A 700 60.40 -46.26 46.30
N LEU A 701 59.94 -47.37 45.72
CA LEU A 701 59.75 -47.52 44.28
C LEU A 701 58.59 -46.65 43.75
N VAL A 702 57.48 -46.55 44.48
CA VAL A 702 56.38 -45.61 44.18
C VAL A 702 56.86 -44.16 44.33
N GLY A 703 57.63 -43.83 45.37
CA GLY A 703 58.23 -42.52 45.56
C GLY A 703 59.19 -42.14 44.42
N GLN A 704 60.00 -43.08 43.94
CA GLN A 704 60.86 -42.89 42.77
C GLN A 704 60.06 -42.69 41.48
N ILE A 705 58.99 -43.45 41.25
CA ILE A 705 58.11 -43.28 40.08
C ILE A 705 57.43 -41.92 40.11
N VAL A 706 56.88 -41.51 41.26
CA VAL A 706 56.23 -40.20 41.43
C VAL A 706 57.23 -39.05 41.20
N ASN A 707 58.43 -39.13 41.79
CA ASN A 707 59.46 -38.10 41.58
C ASN A 707 59.96 -38.07 40.13
N LYS A 708 60.14 -39.21 39.48
CA LYS A 708 60.53 -39.29 38.06
C LYS A 708 59.47 -38.67 37.15
N VAL A 709 58.18 -38.90 37.43
CA VAL A 709 57.07 -38.28 36.68
C VAL A 709 57.01 -36.77 36.92
N LEU A 710 57.22 -36.31 38.15
CA LEU A 710 57.26 -34.88 38.49
C LEU A 710 58.45 -34.15 37.85
N ASP A 711 59.65 -34.75 37.88
CA ASP A 711 60.83 -34.22 37.19
C ASP A 711 60.60 -34.13 35.68
N ARG A 712 59.90 -35.12 35.09
CA ARG A 712 59.55 -35.11 33.66
C ARG A 712 58.53 -34.00 33.34
N LEU A 713 57.54 -33.77 34.20
CA LEU A 713 56.59 -32.65 34.09
C LEU A 713 57.30 -31.30 34.20
N GLU A 714 58.23 -31.15 35.14
CA GLU A 714 58.99 -29.92 35.35
C GLU A 714 59.96 -29.65 34.19
N LYS A 715 60.56 -30.71 33.63
CA LYS A 715 61.37 -30.63 32.42
C LYS A 715 60.56 -30.16 31.22
N MET A 716 59.36 -30.72 31.00
CA MET A 716 58.44 -30.25 29.95
C MET A 716 58.09 -28.77 30.13
N ARG A 717 57.76 -28.33 31.36
CA ARG A 717 57.49 -26.90 31.63
C ARG A 717 58.65 -26.00 31.21
N ARG A 718 59.89 -26.37 31.55
CA ARG A 718 61.08 -25.57 31.18
C ARG A 718 61.36 -25.58 29.68
N GLU A 719 61.23 -26.72 29.02
CA GLU A 719 61.46 -26.83 27.57
C GLU A 719 60.51 -25.95 26.75
N TYR A 720 59.26 -25.80 27.20
CA TYR A 720 58.26 -24.98 26.50
C TYR A 720 58.17 -23.53 27.00
N ALA A 721 58.63 -23.22 28.22
CA ALA A 721 58.71 -21.86 28.75
C ALA A 721 59.71 -20.96 27.99
N ASP A 722 60.80 -21.52 27.45
CA ASP A 722 61.84 -20.76 26.72
C ASP A 722 61.63 -20.71 25.19
N SER A 723 60.51 -21.26 24.69
CA SER A 723 60.25 -21.38 23.25
C SER A 723 59.73 -20.08 22.62
N ASN A 724 60.58 -19.05 22.54
CA ASN A 724 60.28 -17.75 21.92
C ASN A 724 60.24 -17.79 20.37
N LYS A 725 59.91 -18.94 19.76
CA LYS A 725 59.88 -19.14 18.31
C LYS A 725 58.51 -18.76 17.75
N THR A 726 58.50 -18.08 16.61
CA THR A 726 57.31 -17.93 15.76
C THR A 726 56.91 -19.29 15.20
N LEU A 727 55.95 -19.94 15.87
CA LEU A 727 55.40 -21.24 15.47
C LEU A 727 54.12 -21.02 14.65
N SER A 728 53.92 -21.80 13.59
CA SER A 728 52.64 -21.85 12.87
C SER A 728 51.60 -22.63 13.68
N ILE A 729 50.29 -22.48 13.38
CA ILE A 729 49.22 -23.24 14.05
C ILE A 729 49.47 -24.76 13.96
N ASP A 730 49.98 -25.24 12.83
CA ASP A 730 50.28 -26.66 12.63
C ASP A 730 51.49 -27.13 13.47
N ASP A 731 52.44 -26.24 13.74
CA ASP A 731 53.58 -26.54 14.62
C ASP A 731 53.17 -26.54 16.10
N ILE A 732 52.31 -25.59 16.50
CA ILE A 732 51.72 -25.57 17.85
C ILE A 732 50.93 -26.85 18.09
N ARG A 733 50.14 -27.30 17.11
CA ARG A 733 49.41 -28.56 17.20
C ARG A 733 50.34 -29.76 17.43
N LYS A 734 51.47 -29.84 16.72
CA LYS A 734 52.46 -30.91 16.92
C LYS A 734 53.03 -30.89 18.34
N VAL A 735 53.31 -29.70 18.87
CA VAL A 735 53.77 -29.51 20.25
C VAL A 735 52.71 -30.01 21.24
N VAL A 736 51.46 -29.57 21.11
CA VAL A 736 50.36 -29.99 21.99
C VAL A 736 50.13 -31.51 21.94
N LEU A 737 50.23 -32.12 20.76
CA LEU A 737 50.13 -33.58 20.62
C LEU A 737 51.31 -34.32 21.25
N SER A 738 52.54 -33.78 21.15
CA SER A 738 53.71 -34.34 21.84
C SER A 738 53.52 -34.31 23.35
N VAL A 739 53.10 -33.16 23.89
CA VAL A 739 52.80 -33.00 25.32
C VAL A 739 51.69 -33.96 25.76
N SER A 740 50.61 -34.09 24.98
CA SER A 740 49.53 -35.04 25.26
C SER A 740 50.03 -36.49 25.33
N ASN A 741 50.90 -36.90 24.40
CA ASN A 741 51.47 -38.26 24.40
C ASN A 741 52.40 -38.47 25.59
N GLU A 742 53.26 -37.51 25.91
CA GLU A 742 54.18 -37.59 27.05
C GLU A 742 53.44 -37.61 28.40
N LEU A 743 52.36 -36.84 28.53
CA LEU A 743 51.45 -36.91 29.68
C LEU A 743 50.74 -38.27 29.75
N GLY A 744 50.29 -38.80 28.62
CA GLY A 744 49.70 -40.14 28.55
C GLY A 744 50.67 -41.25 28.96
N GLU A 745 51.95 -41.14 28.59
CA GLU A 745 53.01 -42.04 29.06
C GLU A 745 53.28 -41.89 30.55
N ALA A 746 53.38 -40.65 31.03
CA ALA A 746 53.56 -40.36 32.45
C ALA A 746 52.41 -40.93 33.29
N MET A 747 51.16 -40.83 32.80
CA MET A 747 49.98 -41.38 33.46
C MET A 747 50.02 -42.91 33.49
N LYS A 748 50.44 -43.56 32.40
CA LYS A 748 50.65 -45.02 32.38
C LYS A 748 51.72 -45.45 33.36
N GLU A 749 52.87 -44.77 33.41
CA GLU A 749 53.94 -45.04 34.39
C GLU A 749 53.41 -44.87 35.82
N LEU A 750 52.66 -43.79 36.10
CA LEU A 750 52.10 -43.53 37.43
C LEU A 750 51.03 -44.56 37.83
N SER A 751 50.18 -44.99 36.89
CA SER A 751 49.13 -46.00 37.13
C SER A 751 49.67 -47.43 37.32
N SER A 752 50.92 -47.68 36.91
CA SER A 752 51.59 -48.97 37.09
C SER A 752 52.15 -49.18 38.51
N ALA A 753 52.13 -48.12 39.34
CA ALA A 753 52.53 -48.18 40.74
C ALA A 753 51.45 -48.87 41.59
N THR A 754 51.73 -50.08 42.08
CA THR A 754 50.82 -50.85 42.94
C THR A 754 51.41 -51.07 44.34
N LEU A 755 50.62 -50.86 45.40
CA LEU A 755 51.02 -50.99 46.81
C LEU A 755 50.53 -52.32 47.43
N VAL A 756 50.70 -53.44 46.72
CA VAL A 756 50.10 -54.75 47.06
C VAL A 756 50.65 -55.32 48.38
N GLY A 757 51.95 -55.18 48.64
CA GLY A 757 52.59 -55.60 49.89
C GLY A 757 52.12 -54.76 51.08
N CYS A 758 51.96 -53.45 50.90
CA CYS A 758 51.43 -52.54 51.91
C CYS A 758 49.97 -52.86 52.28
N GLU A 759 49.14 -53.25 51.30
CA GLU A 759 47.77 -53.73 51.56
C GLU A 759 47.75 -55.04 52.38
N HIS A 760 48.70 -55.95 52.14
CA HIS A 760 48.81 -57.19 52.91
C HIS A 760 49.26 -56.93 54.36
N LEU A 761 50.21 -56.00 54.58
CA LEU A 761 50.64 -55.58 55.91
C LEU A 761 49.48 -54.99 56.74
N ALA A 762 48.64 -54.17 56.12
CA ALA A 762 47.45 -53.62 56.76
C ALA A 762 46.49 -54.72 57.25
N LYS A 763 46.32 -55.78 56.46
CA LYS A 763 45.49 -56.94 56.81
C LYS A 763 46.12 -57.77 57.95
N GLU A 764 47.42 -58.03 57.88
CA GLU A 764 48.19 -58.76 58.89
C GLU A 764 48.12 -58.06 60.27
N THR A 765 48.20 -56.73 60.27
CA THR A 765 48.11 -55.91 61.47
C THR A 765 46.73 -56.03 62.15
N ILE A 766 45.64 -55.97 61.37
CA ILE A 766 44.27 -56.13 61.88
C ILE A 766 44.06 -57.52 62.51
N ASP A 767 44.55 -58.57 61.86
CA ASP A 767 44.38 -59.94 62.35
C ASP A 767 45.18 -60.19 63.64
N ARG A 768 46.33 -59.53 63.80
CA ARG A 768 47.15 -59.60 65.01
C ARG A 768 46.47 -58.97 66.23
N VAL A 769 45.87 -57.80 66.07
CA VAL A 769 45.09 -57.12 67.13
C VAL A 769 43.91 -58.00 67.59
N LYS A 770 43.17 -58.60 66.65
CA LYS A 770 42.05 -59.50 66.97
C LYS A 770 42.49 -60.72 67.79
N THR A 771 43.64 -61.29 67.46
CA THR A 771 44.19 -62.47 68.16
C THR A 771 44.56 -62.13 69.60
N LEU A 772 45.28 -61.01 69.82
CA LEU A 772 45.67 -60.57 71.16
C LEU A 772 44.46 -60.22 72.03
N ALA A 773 43.43 -59.59 71.45
CA ALA A 773 42.20 -59.26 72.17
C ALA A 773 41.50 -60.52 72.71
N MET A 774 41.48 -61.59 71.91
CA MET A 774 40.88 -62.87 72.29
C MET A 774 41.63 -63.54 73.45
N GLN A 775 42.97 -63.50 73.43
CA GLN A 775 43.81 -64.07 74.49
C GLN A 775 43.69 -63.34 75.83
N ILE A 776 43.63 -62.01 75.79
CA ILE A 776 43.43 -61.20 77.00
C ILE A 776 42.04 -61.49 77.59
N LYS A 777 41.01 -61.59 76.73
CA LYS A 777 39.64 -61.91 77.15
C LYS A 777 39.54 -63.27 77.84
N SER A 778 40.16 -64.32 77.30
CA SER A 778 40.11 -65.67 77.88
C SER A 778 40.81 -65.76 79.25
N LEU A 779 41.96 -65.10 79.40
CA LEU A 779 42.67 -65.01 80.69
C LEU A 779 41.94 -64.12 81.71
N SER A 780 41.23 -63.09 81.24
CA SER A 780 40.41 -62.24 82.10
C SER A 780 39.20 -62.99 82.68
N THR A 781 38.52 -63.81 81.86
CA THR A 781 37.40 -64.65 82.34
C THR A 781 37.81 -65.65 83.43
N LEU A 782 39.06 -66.14 83.43
CA LEU A 782 39.59 -66.98 84.51
C LEU A 782 39.64 -66.28 85.87
N LEU A 783 39.92 -64.97 85.89
CA LEU A 783 40.04 -64.18 87.11
C LEU A 783 38.67 -63.73 87.66
N GLN A 784 37.59 -63.78 86.85
CA GLN A 784 36.23 -63.32 87.22
C GLN A 784 35.64 -64.07 88.41
N GLN A 785 36.12 -65.28 88.72
CA GLN A 785 35.68 -66.03 89.89
C GLN A 785 36.25 -65.51 91.22
N ARG A 786 37.20 -64.56 91.23
CA ARG A 786 37.84 -64.06 92.46
C ARG A 786 38.06 -62.54 92.59
N ASP A 787 37.88 -61.71 91.54
CA ASP A 787 38.10 -60.25 91.66
C ASP A 787 37.33 -59.39 90.60
N VAL A 788 36.06 -59.06 90.88
CA VAL A 788 35.10 -58.52 89.87
C VAL A 788 35.41 -57.08 89.43
N ALA A 789 35.88 -56.19 90.33
CA ALA A 789 36.01 -54.75 90.03
C ALA A 789 37.15 -54.40 89.05
N LYS A 790 38.28 -55.12 89.12
CA LYS A 790 39.43 -54.93 88.22
C LYS A 790 39.19 -55.48 86.82
N ILE A 791 38.25 -56.40 86.67
CA ILE A 791 37.95 -57.04 85.39
C ILE A 791 37.03 -56.16 84.56
N THR A 792 36.08 -55.45 85.19
CA THR A 792 35.25 -54.47 84.48
C THR A 792 36.09 -53.30 83.93
N GLU A 793 37.15 -52.87 84.62
CA GLU A 793 38.12 -51.88 84.13
C GLU A 793 38.94 -52.41 82.94
N LEU A 794 39.36 -53.67 83.01
CA LEU A 794 40.08 -54.34 81.92
C LEU A 794 39.19 -54.56 80.69
N GLU A 795 37.92 -54.95 80.85
CA GLU A 795 36.95 -55.10 79.76
C GLU A 795 36.59 -53.76 79.10
N ALA A 796 36.47 -52.67 79.88
CA ALA A 796 36.27 -51.33 79.35
C ALA A 796 37.47 -50.86 78.51
N ARG A 797 38.70 -51.07 79.00
CA ARG A 797 39.93 -50.80 78.23
C ARG A 797 40.02 -51.65 76.96
N LEU A 798 39.58 -52.91 77.00
CA LEU A 798 39.58 -53.81 75.83
C LEU A 798 38.57 -53.37 74.77
N LYS A 799 37.45 -52.77 75.19
CA LYS A 799 36.44 -52.19 74.30
C LYS A 799 36.94 -50.91 73.63
N ASP A 800 37.71 -50.08 74.34
CA ASP A 800 38.38 -48.91 73.75
C ASP A 800 39.49 -49.34 72.76
N LEU A 801 40.31 -50.33 73.12
CA LEU A 801 41.42 -50.84 72.30
C LEU A 801 40.98 -51.62 71.04
N SER A 802 39.71 -52.02 70.92
CA SER A 802 39.20 -52.79 69.76
C SER A 802 38.55 -51.94 68.66
N SER A 803 38.51 -50.61 68.83
CA SER A 803 37.85 -49.65 67.92
C SER A 803 38.77 -48.94 66.91
N VAL A 804 39.93 -49.51 66.61
CA VAL A 804 41.10 -48.78 66.07
C VAL A 804 41.14 -48.71 64.54
N SER A 805 41.39 -47.51 64.00
CA SER A 805 41.81 -47.23 62.61
C SER A 805 43.30 -47.54 62.40
N LEU A 806 43.68 -48.00 61.20
CA LEU A 806 45.09 -48.26 60.81
C LEU A 806 45.90 -46.95 60.76
N ASP A 807 46.40 -46.50 61.91
CA ASP A 807 47.28 -45.35 62.07
C ASP A 807 48.46 -45.67 63.02
N SER A 808 49.34 -44.69 63.24
CA SER A 808 50.55 -44.84 64.06
C SER A 808 50.28 -45.25 65.52
N GLY A 809 49.04 -45.13 66.01
CA GLY A 809 48.64 -45.54 67.37
C GLY A 809 48.51 -47.06 67.53
N VAL A 810 48.35 -47.80 66.43
CA VAL A 810 48.14 -49.27 66.45
C VAL A 810 49.27 -50.02 67.18
N CYS A 811 50.49 -49.50 67.13
CA CYS A 811 51.66 -50.14 67.72
C CYS A 811 51.73 -49.94 69.24
N SER A 812 51.29 -48.78 69.75
CA SER A 812 51.13 -48.59 71.20
C SER A 812 50.04 -49.52 71.71
N ILE A 813 48.95 -49.67 70.94
CA ILE A 813 47.84 -50.57 71.27
C ILE A 813 48.28 -52.03 71.32
N ILE A 814 49.04 -52.51 70.32
CA ILE A 814 49.62 -53.87 70.34
C ILE A 814 50.57 -54.04 71.54
N GLY A 815 51.42 -53.03 71.83
CA GLY A 815 52.34 -53.04 72.98
C GLY A 815 51.61 -53.08 74.33
N ASP A 816 50.55 -52.28 74.48
CA ASP A 816 49.71 -52.23 75.68
C ASP A 816 48.98 -53.56 75.88
N MET A 817 48.45 -54.16 74.80
CA MET A 817 47.81 -55.48 74.82
C MET A 817 48.79 -56.58 75.25
N TYR A 818 50.02 -56.58 74.73
CA TYR A 818 51.05 -57.54 75.15
C TYR A 818 51.45 -57.36 76.63
N THR A 819 51.52 -56.12 77.11
CA THR A 819 51.84 -55.82 78.51
C THR A 819 50.73 -56.31 79.43
N GLN A 820 49.46 -56.06 79.07
CA GLN A 820 48.31 -56.58 79.79
C GLN A 820 48.26 -58.11 79.81
N LEU A 821 48.56 -58.76 78.68
CA LEU A 821 48.60 -60.22 78.60
C LEU A 821 49.69 -60.82 79.50
N LYS A 822 50.88 -60.21 79.55
CA LYS A 822 51.95 -60.62 80.48
C LYS A 822 51.54 -60.43 81.94
N GLU A 823 50.88 -59.33 82.27
CA GLU A 823 50.44 -59.05 83.64
C GLU A 823 49.36 -60.03 84.11
N LEU A 824 48.38 -60.36 83.24
CA LEU A 824 47.37 -61.39 83.49
C LEU A 824 48.02 -62.76 83.73
N ARG A 825 48.97 -63.17 82.87
CA ARG A 825 49.71 -64.43 83.04
C ARG A 825 50.47 -64.49 84.36
N LYS A 826 51.17 -63.40 84.71
CA LYS A 826 51.92 -63.30 85.97
C LYS A 826 51.01 -63.46 87.18
N ARG A 827 49.86 -62.78 87.20
CA ARG A 827 48.89 -62.88 88.31
C ARG A 827 48.29 -64.27 88.46
N ILE A 828 48.00 -64.96 87.35
CA ILE A 828 47.49 -66.34 87.39
C ILE A 828 48.56 -67.28 87.99
N LEU A 829 49.83 -67.14 87.58
CA LEU A 829 50.94 -67.90 88.15
C LEU A 829 51.14 -67.62 89.65
N GLU A 830 51.11 -66.35 90.07
CA GLU A 830 51.26 -65.94 91.49
C GLU A 830 50.11 -66.45 92.37
N SER A 831 48.90 -66.57 91.81
CA SER A 831 47.76 -67.13 92.52
C SER A 831 47.86 -68.64 92.80
N ASN A 832 48.88 -69.32 92.23
CA ASN A 832 49.03 -70.78 92.18
C ASN A 832 47.80 -71.52 91.62
N ALA A 833 46.88 -70.82 90.94
CA ALA A 833 45.69 -71.42 90.35
C ALA A 833 46.07 -72.36 89.20
N LEU A 834 46.97 -71.91 88.31
CA LEU A 834 47.48 -72.66 87.18
C LEU A 834 49.01 -72.54 87.10
N ASN A 835 49.69 -73.60 86.68
CA ASN A 835 51.10 -73.56 86.28
C ASN A 835 51.25 -73.09 84.82
N SER A 836 52.49 -72.83 84.39
CA SER A 836 52.75 -72.28 83.05
C SER A 836 52.20 -73.16 81.92
N ASP A 837 52.35 -74.48 82.02
CA ASP A 837 51.88 -75.42 80.99
C ASP A 837 50.34 -75.49 80.98
N GLU A 838 49.70 -75.40 82.15
CA GLU A 838 48.25 -75.32 82.31
C GLU A 838 47.65 -74.03 81.72
N ILE A 839 48.32 -72.88 81.86
CA ILE A 839 47.88 -71.61 81.28
C ILE A 839 47.91 -71.69 79.75
N GLU A 840 49.00 -72.19 79.15
CA GLU A 840 49.10 -72.31 77.69
C GLU A 840 48.05 -73.27 77.13
N VAL A 841 47.84 -74.42 77.80
CA VAL A 841 46.80 -75.39 77.41
C VAL A 841 45.40 -74.79 77.58
N TYR A 842 45.14 -74.01 78.63
CA TYR A 842 43.85 -73.34 78.83
C TYR A 842 43.56 -72.26 77.77
N VAL A 843 44.55 -71.41 77.46
CA VAL A 843 44.42 -70.38 76.42
C VAL A 843 44.21 -71.02 75.06
N ALA A 844 45.00 -72.04 74.71
CA ALA A 844 44.83 -72.78 73.47
C ALA A 844 43.46 -73.46 73.39
N LEU A 845 42.98 -74.06 74.49
CA LEU A 845 41.64 -74.67 74.55
C LEU A 845 40.53 -73.63 74.34
N THR A 846 40.62 -72.47 75.00
CA THR A 846 39.60 -71.41 74.87
C THR A 846 39.58 -70.80 73.47
N GLU A 847 40.74 -70.63 72.82
CA GLU A 847 40.84 -70.20 71.41
C GLU A 847 40.27 -71.24 70.44
N ILE A 848 40.47 -72.54 70.70
CA ILE A 848 39.92 -73.61 69.86
C ILE A 848 38.40 -73.74 70.09
N LYS A 849 37.94 -73.61 71.35
CA LYS A 849 36.52 -73.69 71.73
C LYS A 849 35.70 -72.51 71.23
N SER A 850 36.24 -71.28 71.30
CA SER A 850 35.55 -70.08 70.78
C SER A 850 35.27 -70.16 69.27
N GLY A 851 36.04 -70.96 68.53
CA GLY A 851 35.82 -71.23 67.10
C GLY A 851 34.94 -72.44 66.76
N ARG A 852 34.65 -73.35 67.70
CA ARG A 852 34.00 -74.65 67.38
C ARG A 852 32.85 -75.09 68.32
N GLY A 853 32.58 -74.36 69.40
CA GLY A 853 31.40 -74.57 70.27
C GLY A 853 31.56 -75.73 71.27
N SER A 854 31.66 -76.98 70.80
CA SER A 854 31.92 -78.16 71.63
C SER A 854 33.04 -79.02 71.05
N LEU A 855 33.87 -79.60 71.92
CA LEU A 855 35.04 -80.42 71.56
C LEU A 855 35.08 -81.68 72.41
N ARG A 856 35.24 -82.85 71.78
CA ARG A 856 35.48 -84.10 72.51
C ARG A 856 36.85 -84.09 73.15
N PHE A 857 37.04 -84.81 74.27
CA PHE A 857 38.34 -84.80 74.97
C PHE A 857 39.52 -85.21 74.11
N SER A 858 39.36 -86.27 73.31
CA SER A 858 40.39 -86.74 72.41
C SER A 858 40.75 -85.70 71.35
N GLU A 859 39.76 -84.96 70.85
CA GLU A 859 39.96 -83.90 69.85
C GLU A 859 40.64 -82.67 70.47
N ALA A 860 40.24 -82.28 71.68
CA ALA A 860 40.90 -81.20 72.41
C ALA A 860 42.37 -81.54 72.68
N VAL A 861 42.67 -82.77 73.13
CA VAL A 861 44.05 -83.23 73.34
C VAL A 861 44.86 -83.19 72.04
N GLU A 862 44.29 -83.65 70.93
CA GLU A 862 44.98 -83.69 69.63
C GLU A 862 45.25 -82.29 69.07
N LEU A 863 44.24 -81.42 69.08
CA LEU A 863 44.36 -80.07 68.54
C LEU A 863 45.29 -79.19 69.40
N ILE A 864 45.23 -79.32 70.72
CA ILE A 864 46.14 -78.57 71.61
C ILE A 864 47.56 -79.12 71.50
N SER A 865 47.74 -80.44 71.38
CA SER A 865 49.04 -81.05 71.15
C SER A 865 49.66 -80.57 69.84
N GLN A 866 48.90 -80.52 68.75
CA GLN A 866 49.36 -79.99 67.47
C GLN A 866 49.69 -78.50 67.54
N ARG A 867 48.84 -77.71 68.20
CA ARG A 867 49.01 -76.25 68.29
C ARG A 867 50.20 -75.84 69.14
N LEU A 868 50.38 -76.49 70.29
CA LEU A 868 51.42 -76.14 71.26
C LEU A 868 52.71 -76.96 71.09
N GLY A 869 52.70 -78.00 70.25
CA GLY A 869 53.84 -78.92 70.08
C GLY A 869 54.14 -79.76 71.33
N ILE A 870 53.18 -79.90 72.25
CA ILE A 870 53.32 -80.66 73.50
C ILE A 870 52.81 -82.08 73.28
N GLU A 871 53.47 -83.10 73.84
CA GLU A 871 53.03 -84.50 73.74
C GLU A 871 51.59 -84.69 74.24
N ARG A 872 50.79 -85.48 73.49
CA ARG A 872 49.37 -85.73 73.79
C ARG A 872 49.13 -86.25 75.20
N THR A 873 50.02 -87.10 75.71
CA THR A 873 49.97 -87.63 77.08
C THR A 873 50.07 -86.51 78.12
N LYS A 874 50.96 -85.54 77.91
CA LYS A 874 51.15 -84.37 78.77
C LYS A 874 49.99 -83.37 78.65
N VAL A 875 49.49 -83.12 77.44
CA VAL A 875 48.27 -82.31 77.24
C VAL A 875 47.06 -82.95 77.93
N LYS A 876 46.91 -84.27 77.82
CA LYS A 876 45.84 -85.04 78.48
C LYS A 876 45.94 -84.93 80.00
N SER A 877 47.12 -85.06 80.59
CA SER A 877 47.29 -84.89 82.05
C SER A 877 46.99 -83.47 82.50
N ILE A 878 47.40 -82.47 81.72
CA ILE A 878 47.14 -81.06 82.01
C ILE A 878 45.64 -80.75 81.93
N LEU A 879 44.95 -81.19 80.86
CA LEU A 879 43.50 -81.01 80.75
C LEU A 879 42.73 -81.74 81.86
N LEU A 880 43.13 -82.97 82.22
CA LEU A 880 42.55 -83.66 83.38
C LEU A 880 42.77 -82.86 84.67
N SER A 881 43.93 -82.21 84.82
CA SER A 881 44.20 -81.34 85.97
C SER A 881 43.31 -80.08 85.96
N LEU A 882 43.14 -79.44 84.81
CA LEU A 882 42.25 -78.30 84.63
C LEU A 882 40.78 -78.65 84.95
N ILE A 883 40.34 -79.87 84.57
CA ILE A 883 39.01 -80.40 84.95
C ILE A 883 38.93 -80.61 86.46
N SER A 884 39.94 -81.23 87.07
CA SER A 884 39.95 -81.47 88.52
C SER A 884 39.95 -80.19 89.36
N LYS A 885 40.37 -79.06 88.77
CA LYS A 885 40.35 -77.73 89.38
C LYS A 885 39.03 -76.97 89.11
N ASP A 886 38.03 -77.61 88.48
CA ASP A 886 36.76 -77.01 88.04
C ASP A 886 36.91 -75.80 87.10
N LEU A 887 38.07 -75.64 86.46
CA LEU A 887 38.32 -74.53 85.53
C LEU A 887 37.79 -74.82 84.12
N ILE A 888 37.54 -76.09 83.83
CA ILE A 888 36.84 -76.57 82.64
C ILE A 888 35.89 -77.69 83.08
N GLU A 889 34.63 -77.63 82.66
CA GLU A 889 33.63 -78.64 83.05
C GLU A 889 33.98 -80.01 82.46
N ALA A 890 33.78 -81.07 83.25
CA ALA A 890 33.87 -82.47 82.83
C ALA A 890 32.69 -82.89 81.93
N TYR A 891 32.36 -82.06 80.94
CA TYR A 891 31.55 -82.45 79.79
C TYR A 891 32.45 -82.39 78.57
N LEU A 892 33.00 -83.55 78.26
CA LEU A 892 33.80 -83.83 77.08
C LEU A 892 33.16 -84.95 76.26
#